data_AF-A0A9E3CI63-F1
#
_entry.id   AF-A0A9E3CI63-F1
#
_cell.length_a   1.000
_cell.length_b   1.000
_cell.length_c   1.000
_cell.angle_alpha   90.00
_cell.angle_beta   90.00
_cell.angle_gamma   90.00
#
_symmetry.space_group_name_H-M   'P 1'
#
loop_
_entity.id
_entity.type
_entity.pdbx_description
1 polymer ?
#
loop_
_entity_poly.entity_id
_entity_poly.type
_entity_poly.pdbx_seq_one_letter_code
_entity_poly.pdbx_strand_id
1 'polypeptide(L)'
;MKRRVGAGDSGFSMIEIVMALLIIAIVTTGALAFFINNLRSVNGQTQRQQAVNLANQQLETVQSLPVASLVTGRTQSAVNALYATAAATRLRISSQDDVSSSSNYDASGVTVPTVPTSFNKIVGGQTYTVYTFIDACYFAVDSGLCGPTSGSATTQEYRVSVDVAWTSTGNCTTGCDYSTSTLIDPSTNPTFNTNISAPAGNYDQVGSDSSPGINPKVNADNSLTDSCGGGVNGTKIVVTGTNFKSNIRVWISSGGGTIPASSVTQPIAGEVDFCYQTPETPGSYTISIINTDGGHFQLPITVIPDVISATGWDPVNKKLTLTGAGFQTGMVFTASGGATFTGTANQNYNNTSTADSVKLTGYVGTKDGNSTTITATTADGNYAGTFTIKAPTLACNVSPCTVASGWTRTNVQLSGSGFVSGNTTAVGVANGSVSNFSVSSATAATIDAAASGAPGQSQTFYVYNADGGFTSNASLTITTPMSITSASPATVTKATATTITVTGANFASGISAVTVANGTVSSVTFTSSTSIKLNGLTSTGTSPVTVTLKNLDGSQASLVINVPSITGLTGTPNPPVHSSSSQSWTVTGANFQSGATVVIKENTVALPVSNVVFVNSGKITFTATPQSNTGNRNFVVTVTNPAPDNSVATSSTFTISVA
;
A
#
# COMPACT_ATOMS: atom_id res chain seq x y z
N MET A 1 43.86 -45.15 58.59
CA MET A 1 44.67 -46.32 58.18
C MET A 1 43.78 -47.58 58.17
N LYS A 2 43.32 -48.03 57.00
CA LYS A 2 43.11 -49.46 56.64
C LYS A 2 42.63 -49.56 55.19
N ARG A 3 43.52 -50.11 54.36
CA ARG A 3 43.44 -50.34 52.91
C ARG A 3 42.70 -51.66 52.64
N ARG A 4 41.75 -51.68 51.71
CA ARG A 4 41.26 -52.88 50.98
C ARG A 4 41.42 -52.53 49.50
N VAL A 5 42.56 -52.87 48.87
CA VAL A 5 42.86 -54.14 48.17
C VAL A 5 41.86 -54.38 47.03
N GLY A 6 42.37 -54.30 45.81
CA GLY A 6 41.63 -54.20 44.56
C GLY A 6 40.85 -55.47 44.20
N ALA A 7 39.73 -55.25 43.50
CA ALA A 7 39.06 -56.28 42.75
C ALA A 7 39.97 -56.68 41.58
N GLY A 8 40.44 -57.92 41.61
CA GLY A 8 41.26 -58.50 40.55
C GLY A 8 40.43 -58.71 39.29
N ASP A 9 41.08 -58.48 38.15
CA ASP A 9 40.64 -58.99 36.85
C ASP A 9 40.37 -60.50 37.00
N SER A 10 39.10 -60.86 36.93
CA SER A 10 38.70 -62.26 36.79
C SER A 10 38.92 -62.63 35.34
N GLY A 11 39.96 -63.43 35.07
CA GLY A 11 40.20 -64.00 33.75
C GLY A 11 38.94 -64.75 33.27
N PHE A 12 38.60 -64.59 31.98
CA PHE A 12 37.43 -65.20 31.38
C PHE A 12 37.40 -66.71 31.62
N SER A 13 36.25 -67.23 32.06
CA SER A 13 36.07 -68.66 32.24
C SER A 13 36.17 -69.38 30.88
N MET A 14 36.69 -70.61 30.85
CA MET A 14 36.74 -71.42 29.62
C MET A 14 35.36 -71.54 28.94
N ILE A 15 34.27 -71.54 29.71
CA ILE A 15 32.90 -71.56 29.17
C ILE A 15 32.52 -70.24 28.47
N GLU A 16 32.99 -69.09 28.96
CA GLU A 16 32.77 -67.78 28.33
C GLU A 16 33.52 -67.67 27.02
N ILE A 17 34.76 -68.20 26.95
CA ILE A 17 35.52 -68.21 25.69
C ILE A 17 34.81 -69.07 24.63
N VAL A 18 34.31 -70.24 25.01
CA VAL A 18 33.58 -71.13 24.09
C VAL A 18 32.25 -70.49 23.64
N MET A 19 31.50 -69.88 24.56
CA MET A 19 30.25 -69.16 24.22
C MET A 19 30.51 -67.93 23.35
N ALA A 20 31.57 -67.17 23.63
CA ALA A 20 31.96 -66.02 22.83
C ALA A 20 32.34 -66.43 21.40
N LEU A 21 33.11 -67.51 21.23
CA LEU A 21 33.46 -68.04 19.90
C LEU A 21 32.22 -68.52 19.14
N LEU A 22 31.25 -69.14 19.83
CA LEU A 22 30.01 -69.61 19.21
C LEU A 22 29.09 -68.44 18.79
N ILE A 23 28.99 -67.40 19.61
CA ILE A 23 28.27 -66.17 19.27
C ILE A 23 28.95 -65.47 18.09
N ILE A 24 30.28 -65.35 18.09
CA ILE A 24 31.04 -64.77 16.98
C ILE A 24 30.80 -65.56 15.69
N ALA A 25 30.79 -66.90 15.72
CA ALA A 25 30.52 -67.73 14.55
C ALA A 25 29.10 -67.52 13.98
N ILE A 26 28.09 -67.40 14.84
CA ILE A 26 26.71 -67.12 14.43
C ILE A 26 26.60 -65.70 13.84
N VAL A 27 27.18 -64.70 14.52
CA VAL A 27 27.15 -63.30 14.08
C VAL A 27 27.90 -63.11 12.77
N THR A 28 29.07 -63.73 12.60
CA THR A 28 29.87 -63.64 11.36
C THR A 28 29.17 -64.33 10.19
N THR A 29 28.48 -65.45 10.42
CA THR A 29 27.70 -66.14 9.39
C THR A 29 26.48 -65.30 8.95
N GLY A 30 25.78 -64.68 9.90
CA GLY A 30 24.69 -63.73 9.62
C GLY A 30 25.17 -62.48 8.86
N ALA A 31 26.30 -61.92 9.27
CA ALA A 31 26.93 -60.77 8.61
C ALA A 31 27.38 -61.10 7.17
N LEU A 32 27.94 -62.28 6.92
CA LEU A 32 28.34 -62.72 5.58
C LEU A 32 27.13 -62.88 4.66
N ALA A 33 26.04 -63.50 5.15
CA ALA A 33 24.81 -63.63 4.37
C ALA A 33 24.19 -62.26 4.02
N PHE A 34 24.17 -61.34 4.99
CA PHE A 34 23.72 -59.97 4.76
C PHE A 34 24.61 -59.23 3.75
N PHE A 35 25.94 -59.37 3.88
CA PHE A 35 26.90 -58.76 2.95
C PHE A 35 26.73 -59.27 1.51
N ILE A 36 26.55 -60.59 1.33
CA ILE A 36 26.30 -61.19 0.01
C ILE A 36 24.97 -60.69 -0.57
N ASN A 37 23.92 -60.60 0.23
CA ASN A 37 22.63 -60.06 -0.21
C ASN A 37 22.72 -58.59 -0.59
N ASN A 38 23.50 -57.80 0.17
CA ASN A 38 23.74 -56.39 -0.14
C ASN A 38 24.54 -56.23 -1.45
N LEU A 39 25.62 -56.99 -1.64
CA LEU A 39 26.38 -56.99 -2.89
C LEU A 39 25.52 -57.39 -4.10
N ARG A 40 24.63 -58.39 -3.96
CA ARG A 40 23.67 -58.75 -5.01
C ARG A 40 22.71 -57.60 -5.33
N SER A 41 22.22 -56.90 -4.31
CA SER A 41 21.32 -55.75 -4.47
C SER A 41 22.02 -54.59 -5.18
N VAL A 42 23.23 -54.23 -4.77
CA VAL A 42 24.05 -53.17 -5.40
C VAL A 42 24.34 -53.52 -6.86
N ASN A 43 24.79 -54.74 -7.15
CA ASN A 43 25.02 -55.19 -8.53
C ASN A 43 23.73 -55.16 -9.37
N GLY A 44 22.59 -55.53 -8.78
CA GLY A 44 21.28 -55.44 -9.44
C GLY A 44 20.88 -54.00 -9.78
N GLN A 45 21.14 -53.05 -8.88
CA GLN A 45 20.89 -51.63 -9.14
C GLN A 45 21.82 -51.08 -10.23
N THR A 46 23.11 -51.44 -10.19
CA THR A 46 24.06 -51.05 -11.24
C THR A 46 23.64 -51.59 -12.61
N GLN A 47 23.25 -52.86 -12.70
CA GLN A 47 22.78 -53.46 -13.97
C GLN A 47 21.52 -52.76 -14.50
N ARG A 48 20.56 -52.43 -13.62
CA ARG A 48 19.37 -51.66 -14.01
C ARG A 48 19.72 -50.29 -14.56
N GLN A 49 20.63 -49.55 -13.92
CA GLN A 49 21.06 -48.24 -14.44
C GLN A 49 21.73 -48.36 -15.81
N GLN A 50 22.51 -49.41 -16.05
CA GLN A 50 23.09 -49.67 -17.38
C GLN A 50 22.01 -49.99 -18.41
N ALA A 51 20.99 -50.78 -18.05
CA ALA A 51 19.87 -51.07 -18.94
C ALA A 51 19.07 -49.79 -19.31
N VAL A 52 18.84 -48.90 -18.34
CA VAL A 52 18.22 -47.58 -18.58
C VAL A 52 19.04 -46.76 -19.56
N ASN A 53 20.36 -46.67 -19.35
CA ASN A 53 21.25 -45.92 -20.22
C ASN A 53 21.28 -46.50 -21.65
N LEU A 54 21.30 -47.83 -21.81
CA LEU A 54 21.26 -48.48 -23.12
C LEU A 54 19.93 -48.23 -23.84
N ALA A 55 18.82 -48.26 -23.12
CA ALA A 55 17.51 -48.01 -23.71
C ALA A 55 17.37 -46.56 -24.18
N ASN A 56 17.84 -45.60 -23.36
CA ASN A 56 17.85 -44.18 -23.73
C ASN A 56 18.80 -43.90 -24.90
N GLN A 57 20.00 -44.48 -24.90
CA GLN A 57 20.93 -44.35 -26.03
C GLN A 57 20.32 -44.87 -27.34
N GLN A 58 19.56 -45.97 -27.28
CA GLN A 58 18.86 -46.49 -28.44
C GLN A 58 17.73 -45.55 -28.87
N LEU A 59 16.93 -45.00 -27.94
CA LEU A 59 15.91 -44.01 -28.27
C LEU A 59 16.51 -42.75 -28.93
N GLU A 60 17.61 -42.22 -28.39
CA GLU A 60 18.33 -41.08 -28.97
C GLU A 60 18.84 -41.40 -30.37
N THR A 61 19.38 -42.61 -30.56
CA THR A 61 19.83 -43.08 -31.89
C THR A 61 18.66 -43.07 -32.87
N VAL A 62 17.50 -43.59 -32.47
CA VAL A 62 16.31 -43.63 -33.34
C VAL A 62 15.77 -42.22 -33.61
N GLN A 63 15.72 -41.34 -32.61
CA GLN A 63 15.27 -39.95 -32.74
C GLN A 63 16.21 -39.10 -33.62
N SER A 64 17.49 -39.46 -33.71
CA SER A 64 18.47 -38.74 -34.55
C SER A 64 18.34 -39.06 -36.05
N LEU A 65 17.56 -40.08 -36.42
CA LEU A 65 17.40 -40.50 -37.79
C LEU A 65 16.23 -39.77 -38.49
N PRO A 66 16.34 -39.47 -39.80
CA PRO A 66 15.20 -39.01 -40.57
C PRO A 66 14.06 -40.03 -40.50
N VAL A 67 12.81 -39.55 -40.39
CA VAL A 67 11.66 -40.44 -40.13
C VAL A 67 11.45 -41.48 -41.24
N ALA A 68 11.75 -41.12 -42.49
CA ALA A 68 11.72 -42.05 -43.62
C ALA A 68 12.70 -43.24 -43.48
N SER A 69 13.75 -43.09 -42.66
CA SER A 69 14.79 -44.11 -42.44
C SER A 69 14.49 -45.06 -41.29
N LEU A 70 13.44 -44.82 -40.50
CA LEU A 70 13.09 -45.62 -39.32
C LEU A 70 12.76 -47.07 -39.66
N VAL A 71 12.05 -47.26 -40.77
CA VAL A 71 11.60 -48.59 -41.20
C VAL A 71 12.50 -49.20 -42.27
N THR A 72 13.40 -48.41 -42.89
CA THR A 72 14.29 -48.85 -43.97
C THR A 72 15.14 -50.06 -43.58
N GLY A 73 15.15 -51.07 -44.45
CA GLY A 73 15.88 -52.33 -44.28
C GLY A 73 15.27 -53.28 -43.23
N ARG A 74 14.22 -52.90 -42.49
CA ARG A 74 13.52 -53.80 -41.56
C ARG A 74 12.56 -54.69 -42.34
N THR A 75 12.93 -55.95 -42.56
CA THR A 75 12.08 -56.88 -43.33
C THR A 75 10.84 -57.32 -42.53
N GLN A 76 9.75 -57.64 -43.23
CA GLN A 76 8.53 -58.16 -42.61
C GLN A 76 8.79 -59.39 -41.74
N SER A 77 9.67 -60.30 -42.17
CA SER A 77 10.06 -61.48 -41.40
C SER A 77 10.79 -61.12 -40.10
N ALA A 78 11.71 -60.15 -40.14
CA ALA A 78 12.44 -59.70 -38.96
C ALA A 78 11.52 -58.98 -37.94
N VAL A 79 10.54 -58.21 -38.43
CA VAL A 79 9.54 -57.55 -37.58
C VAL A 79 8.58 -58.57 -36.98
N ASN A 80 8.11 -59.56 -37.75
CA ASN A 80 7.28 -60.65 -37.23
C ASN A 80 8.03 -61.52 -36.19
N ALA A 81 9.32 -61.79 -36.42
CA ALA A 81 10.16 -62.49 -35.45
C ALA A 81 10.36 -61.68 -34.16
N LEU A 82 10.50 -60.35 -34.27
CA LEU A 82 10.55 -59.44 -33.13
C LEU A 82 9.22 -59.50 -32.33
N TYR A 83 8.08 -59.55 -33.01
CA TYR A 83 6.77 -59.68 -32.36
C TYR A 83 6.52 -61.03 -31.68
N ALA A 84 7.27 -62.07 -32.03
CA ALA A 84 7.20 -63.37 -31.36
C ALA A 84 8.02 -63.44 -30.06
N THR A 85 8.75 -62.37 -29.69
CA THR A 85 9.55 -62.31 -28.46
C THR A 85 8.70 -61.98 -27.24
N ALA A 86 9.17 -62.36 -26.04
CA ALA A 86 8.52 -61.99 -24.78
C ALA A 86 8.42 -60.46 -24.59
N ALA A 87 9.36 -59.68 -25.15
CA ALA A 87 9.35 -58.22 -25.10
C ALA A 87 8.11 -57.61 -25.78
N ALA A 88 7.60 -58.25 -26.82
CA ALA A 88 6.40 -57.79 -27.52
C ALA A 88 5.16 -57.78 -26.61
N THR A 89 5.05 -58.72 -25.67
CA THR A 89 3.90 -58.77 -24.73
C THR A 89 3.92 -57.66 -23.69
N ARG A 90 5.07 -57.03 -23.44
CA ARG A 90 5.23 -55.95 -22.44
C ARG A 90 5.07 -54.56 -23.05
N LEU A 91 5.55 -54.37 -24.27
CA LEU A 91 5.63 -53.05 -24.90
C LEU A 91 4.52 -52.77 -25.91
N ARG A 92 3.90 -53.80 -26.48
CA ARG A 92 2.86 -53.58 -27.49
C ARG A 92 1.52 -53.32 -26.84
N ILE A 93 0.82 -52.32 -27.35
CA ILE A 93 -0.54 -52.01 -26.97
C ILE A 93 -1.39 -52.25 -28.21
N SER A 94 -1.91 -53.46 -28.38
CA SER A 94 -2.67 -53.84 -29.58
C SER A 94 -3.95 -53.01 -29.79
N SER A 95 -4.40 -52.28 -28.77
CA SER A 95 -5.49 -51.31 -28.85
C SER A 95 -5.05 -49.89 -29.27
N GLN A 96 -3.76 -49.66 -29.51
CA GLN A 96 -3.18 -48.36 -29.86
C GLN A 96 -2.22 -48.43 -31.07
N ASP A 97 -1.57 -49.57 -31.28
CA ASP A 97 -0.56 -49.75 -32.32
C ASP A 97 -1.15 -50.50 -33.53
N ASP A 98 -0.89 -50.03 -34.76
CA ASP A 98 -1.30 -50.71 -35.98
C ASP A 98 -0.38 -51.90 -36.25
N VAL A 99 -0.78 -53.06 -35.74
CA VAL A 99 -0.05 -54.32 -35.83
C VAL A 99 -0.14 -55.00 -37.20
N SER A 100 -0.94 -54.46 -38.12
CA SER A 100 -1.30 -55.08 -39.40
C SER A 100 -0.76 -54.34 -40.62
N SER A 101 -0.27 -53.11 -40.44
CA SER A 101 0.18 -52.27 -41.54
C SER A 101 1.53 -52.69 -42.14
N SER A 102 1.65 -52.43 -43.45
CA SER A 102 2.95 -52.37 -44.13
C SER A 102 3.80 -51.17 -43.71
N SER A 103 3.31 -50.32 -42.80
CA SER A 103 4.02 -49.12 -42.33
C SER A 103 5.07 -49.43 -41.28
N ASN A 104 5.10 -50.64 -40.70
CA ASN A 104 6.06 -51.02 -39.64
C ASN A 104 7.34 -51.68 -40.17
N TYR A 105 7.41 -51.96 -41.48
CA TYR A 105 8.52 -52.66 -42.12
C TYR A 105 8.77 -52.14 -43.54
N ASP A 106 9.99 -52.30 -44.01
CA ASP A 106 10.37 -51.98 -45.39
C ASP A 106 9.98 -53.12 -46.34
N ALA A 107 9.00 -52.84 -47.20
CA ALA A 107 8.52 -53.76 -48.22
C ALA A 107 9.57 -54.05 -49.33
N SER A 108 10.63 -53.25 -49.44
CA SER A 108 11.68 -53.36 -50.48
C SER A 108 12.80 -54.35 -50.12
N GLY A 109 13.00 -54.64 -48.84
CA GLY A 109 13.46 -55.96 -48.35
C GLY A 109 14.92 -56.42 -48.48
N VAL A 110 15.96 -55.62 -48.78
CA VAL A 110 17.34 -56.18 -48.97
C VAL A 110 18.52 -55.30 -48.53
N THR A 111 18.41 -54.52 -47.45
CA THR A 111 19.54 -53.76 -46.88
C THR A 111 19.65 -53.95 -45.37
N VAL A 112 20.84 -53.73 -44.80
CA VAL A 112 21.04 -53.74 -43.34
C VAL A 112 20.11 -52.69 -42.72
N PRO A 113 19.26 -53.06 -41.74
CA PRO A 113 18.29 -52.13 -41.18
C PRO A 113 19.00 -50.95 -40.52
N THR A 114 18.58 -49.73 -40.87
CA THR A 114 19.09 -48.50 -40.25
C THR A 114 18.84 -48.52 -38.74
N VAL A 115 17.68 -49.06 -38.34
CA VAL A 115 17.35 -49.36 -36.95
C VAL A 115 17.17 -50.88 -36.79
N PRO A 116 18.14 -51.60 -36.20
CA PRO A 116 18.03 -53.04 -35.99
C PRO A 116 16.80 -53.41 -35.13
N THR A 117 16.15 -54.54 -35.46
CA THR A 117 15.05 -55.09 -34.64
C THR A 117 15.56 -55.61 -33.31
N SER A 118 16.79 -56.16 -33.28
CA SER A 118 17.49 -56.52 -32.04
C SER A 118 19.01 -56.56 -32.22
N PHE A 119 19.75 -56.35 -31.13
CA PHE A 119 21.19 -56.59 -31.07
C PHE A 119 21.65 -56.84 -29.62
N ASN A 120 22.84 -57.43 -29.46
CA ASN A 120 23.45 -57.65 -28.16
C ASN A 120 24.49 -56.58 -27.84
N LYS A 121 24.52 -56.11 -26.60
CA LYS A 121 25.51 -55.17 -26.06
C LYS A 121 26.11 -55.71 -24.77
N ILE A 122 27.43 -55.72 -24.67
CA ILE A 122 28.14 -56.14 -23.46
C ILE A 122 28.59 -54.89 -22.69
N VAL A 123 28.17 -54.76 -21.45
CA VAL A 123 28.58 -53.66 -20.54
C VAL A 123 28.99 -54.26 -19.20
N GLY A 124 30.23 -54.01 -18.78
CA GLY A 124 30.76 -54.53 -17.51
C GLY A 124 30.75 -56.06 -17.41
N GLY A 125 30.90 -56.77 -18.52
CA GLY A 125 30.87 -58.25 -18.58
C GLY A 125 29.46 -58.87 -18.59
N GLN A 126 28.39 -58.06 -18.44
CA GLN A 126 27.01 -58.49 -18.58
C GLN A 126 26.53 -58.27 -20.03
N THR A 127 25.91 -59.29 -20.62
CA THR A 127 25.25 -59.17 -21.93
C THR A 127 23.82 -58.70 -21.74
N TYR A 128 23.46 -57.64 -22.47
CA TYR A 128 22.12 -57.10 -22.62
C TYR A 128 21.67 -57.30 -24.07
N THR A 129 20.42 -57.71 -24.27
CA THR A 129 19.79 -57.77 -25.59
C THR A 129 18.83 -56.60 -25.70
N VAL A 130 19.05 -55.74 -26.69
CA VAL A 130 18.23 -54.56 -26.97
C VAL A 130 17.27 -54.91 -28.10
N TYR A 131 15.97 -54.72 -27.88
CA TYR A 131 14.89 -54.90 -28.85
C TYR A 131 14.30 -53.53 -29.18
N THR A 132 14.14 -53.21 -30.46
CA THR A 132 13.53 -51.93 -30.89
C THR A 132 12.26 -52.19 -31.69
N PHE A 133 11.11 -51.83 -31.13
CA PHE A 133 9.80 -51.85 -31.75
C PHE A 133 9.53 -50.49 -32.39
N ILE A 134 9.03 -50.50 -33.62
CA ILE A 134 8.61 -49.30 -34.35
C ILE A 134 7.24 -49.66 -34.91
N ASP A 135 6.20 -49.11 -34.31
CA ASP A 135 4.82 -49.38 -34.67
C ASP A 135 4.16 -48.07 -35.10
N ALA A 136 3.49 -48.07 -36.25
CA ALA A 136 2.66 -46.96 -36.66
C ALA A 136 1.46 -46.86 -35.71
N CYS A 137 1.15 -45.64 -35.27
CA CYS A 137 -0.08 -45.34 -34.56
C CYS A 137 -0.70 -44.07 -35.14
N TYR A 138 -2.01 -43.93 -35.04
CA TYR A 138 -2.74 -42.82 -35.62
C TYR A 138 -3.27 -41.94 -34.49
N PHE A 139 -2.66 -40.77 -34.32
CA PHE A 139 -3.00 -39.83 -33.27
C PHE A 139 -4.33 -39.14 -33.59
N ALA A 140 -5.35 -39.37 -32.75
CA ALA A 140 -6.68 -38.79 -32.91
C ALA A 140 -6.83 -37.53 -32.04
N VAL A 141 -7.07 -36.40 -32.71
CA VAL A 141 -7.15 -35.06 -32.09
C VAL A 141 -8.21 -34.93 -30.99
N ASP A 142 -9.27 -35.74 -31.04
CA ASP A 142 -10.37 -35.68 -30.08
C ASP A 142 -10.10 -36.46 -28.79
N SER A 143 -9.23 -37.47 -28.85
CA SER A 143 -8.94 -38.36 -27.71
C SER A 143 -7.59 -38.05 -27.06
N GLY A 144 -6.68 -37.35 -27.76
CA GLY A 144 -5.32 -37.11 -27.31
C GLY A 144 -4.48 -38.39 -27.19
N LEU A 145 -4.93 -39.50 -27.78
CA LEU A 145 -4.30 -40.81 -27.73
C LEU A 145 -4.04 -41.34 -29.15
N CYS A 146 -2.97 -42.14 -29.27
CA CYS A 146 -2.66 -42.90 -30.48
C CYS A 146 -3.56 -44.14 -30.58
N GLY A 147 -4.16 -44.36 -31.75
CA GLY A 147 -5.03 -45.50 -32.06
C GLY A 147 -4.53 -46.36 -33.24
N PRO A 148 -5.03 -47.61 -33.39
CA PRO A 148 -4.48 -48.58 -34.34
C PRO A 148 -5.02 -48.45 -35.77
N THR A 149 -5.93 -47.50 -36.04
CA THR A 149 -6.62 -47.36 -37.34
C THR A 149 -6.55 -45.93 -37.85
N SER A 150 -6.32 -45.76 -39.15
CA SER A 150 -6.38 -44.46 -39.82
C SER A 150 -7.85 -44.00 -40.02
N GLY A 151 -8.13 -42.75 -39.67
CA GLY A 151 -9.41 -42.06 -39.91
C GLY A 151 -9.21 -40.66 -40.50
N SER A 152 -10.29 -40.00 -40.90
CA SER A 152 -10.22 -38.68 -41.58
C SER A 152 -9.65 -37.53 -40.74
N ALA A 153 -9.45 -37.74 -39.43
CA ALA A 153 -8.97 -36.73 -38.47
C ALA A 153 -7.76 -37.22 -37.64
N THR A 154 -7.02 -38.22 -38.13
CA THR A 154 -5.86 -38.79 -37.42
C THR A 154 -4.55 -38.54 -38.16
N THR A 155 -3.50 -38.14 -37.46
CA THR A 155 -2.13 -38.03 -38.02
C THR A 155 -1.37 -39.31 -37.73
N GLN A 156 -0.66 -39.87 -38.73
CA GLN A 156 0.20 -41.03 -38.50
C GLN A 156 1.42 -40.59 -37.68
N GLU A 157 1.72 -41.31 -36.62
CA GLU A 157 2.93 -41.22 -35.81
C GLU A 157 3.62 -42.60 -35.77
N TYR A 158 4.90 -42.61 -35.40
CA TYR A 158 5.62 -43.84 -35.06
C TYR A 158 5.85 -43.91 -33.56
N ARG A 159 5.31 -44.94 -32.91
CA ARG A 159 5.71 -45.32 -31.56
C ARG A 159 6.99 -46.13 -31.63
N VAL A 160 8.05 -45.59 -31.08
CA VAL A 160 9.32 -46.29 -30.92
C VAL A 160 9.43 -46.77 -29.49
N SER A 161 9.46 -48.07 -29.28
CA SER A 161 9.60 -48.69 -27.97
C SER A 161 10.87 -49.53 -27.91
N VAL A 162 11.66 -49.36 -26.85
CA VAL A 162 12.91 -50.08 -26.64
C VAL A 162 12.80 -50.93 -25.38
N ASP A 163 13.03 -52.24 -25.51
CA ASP A 163 13.18 -53.18 -24.38
C ASP A 163 14.63 -53.64 -24.29
N VAL A 164 15.21 -53.55 -23.11
CA VAL A 164 16.56 -54.05 -22.82
C VAL A 164 16.42 -55.20 -21.84
N ALA A 165 16.65 -56.42 -22.32
CA ALA A 165 16.56 -57.64 -21.54
C ALA A 165 17.95 -58.17 -21.16
N TRP A 166 18.10 -58.67 -19.93
CA TRP A 166 19.31 -59.36 -19.49
C TRP A 166 19.00 -60.44 -18.46
N THR A 167 19.93 -61.37 -18.29
CA THR A 167 19.88 -62.38 -17.24
C THR A 167 21.07 -62.21 -16.32
N SER A 168 20.86 -62.36 -15.02
CA SER A 168 21.94 -62.26 -14.03
C SER A 168 21.79 -63.33 -12.96
N THR A 169 22.92 -63.92 -12.55
CA THR A 169 22.97 -65.00 -11.57
C THR A 169 22.47 -64.51 -10.21
N GLY A 170 21.31 -64.99 -9.77
CA GLY A 170 20.70 -64.66 -8.46
C GLY A 170 19.43 -63.82 -8.56
N ASN A 171 19.52 -62.57 -9.02
CA ASN A 171 18.39 -61.61 -8.97
C ASN A 171 17.53 -61.56 -10.25
N CYS A 172 18.04 -62.08 -11.37
CA CYS A 172 17.40 -61.99 -12.69
C CYS A 172 17.52 -63.35 -13.43
N THR A 173 17.24 -64.46 -12.73
CA THR A 173 17.41 -65.81 -13.27
C THR A 173 16.36 -66.19 -14.32
N THR A 174 15.16 -65.60 -14.25
CA THR A 174 14.10 -65.75 -15.25
C THR A 174 14.09 -64.64 -16.31
N GLY A 175 15.11 -63.76 -16.29
CA GLY A 175 15.19 -62.55 -17.11
C GLY A 175 14.72 -61.31 -16.36
N CYS A 176 15.46 -60.21 -16.54
CA CYS A 176 15.06 -58.86 -16.16
C CYS A 176 15.00 -58.01 -17.42
N ASP A 177 14.13 -57.00 -17.38
CA ASP A 177 13.94 -56.07 -18.48
C ASP A 177 13.76 -54.64 -17.99
N TYR A 178 14.07 -53.71 -18.89
CA TYR A 178 13.73 -52.30 -18.78
C TYR A 178 13.17 -51.85 -20.12
N SER A 179 12.07 -51.12 -20.08
CA SER A 179 11.27 -50.78 -21.24
C SER A 179 10.94 -49.29 -21.23
N THR A 180 11.07 -48.63 -22.37
CA THR A 180 10.76 -47.21 -22.55
C THR A 180 10.22 -46.95 -23.96
N SER A 181 9.44 -45.90 -24.16
CA SER A 181 8.85 -45.57 -25.46
C SER A 181 8.77 -44.07 -25.70
N THR A 182 8.82 -43.67 -26.97
CA THR A 182 8.59 -42.31 -27.45
C THR A 182 7.69 -42.33 -28.69
N LEU A 183 7.04 -41.20 -28.98
CA LEU A 183 6.35 -40.96 -30.25
C LEU A 183 7.23 -40.11 -31.16
N ILE A 184 7.22 -40.40 -32.46
CA ILE A 184 7.91 -39.66 -33.52
C ILE A 184 6.90 -39.29 -34.59
N ASP A 185 6.75 -38.00 -34.84
CA ASP A 185 5.91 -37.49 -35.93
C ASP A 185 6.68 -37.52 -37.27
N PRO A 186 6.19 -38.24 -38.31
CA PRO A 186 6.75 -38.25 -39.66
C PRO A 186 6.53 -36.98 -40.48
N SER A 187 5.80 -35.98 -39.97
CA SER A 187 5.63 -34.70 -40.63
C SER A 187 6.98 -33.98 -40.83
N THR A 188 7.10 -33.19 -41.89
CA THR A 188 8.36 -32.51 -42.20
C THR A 188 8.69 -31.46 -41.15
N ASN A 189 9.87 -31.56 -40.54
CA ASN A 189 10.35 -30.59 -39.54
C ASN A 189 10.28 -29.14 -40.05
N PRO A 190 9.81 -28.18 -39.23
CA PRO A 190 9.99 -26.77 -39.54
C PRO A 190 11.48 -26.41 -39.51
N THR A 191 11.96 -25.69 -40.52
CA THR A 191 13.34 -25.17 -40.57
C THR A 191 13.49 -23.98 -39.63
N PHE A 192 14.28 -24.13 -38.56
CA PHE A 192 14.66 -23.02 -37.67
C PHE A 192 16.06 -22.47 -38.03
N ASN A 193 16.16 -21.15 -38.17
CA ASN A 193 17.43 -20.45 -38.44
C ASN A 193 18.24 -20.30 -37.14
N THR A 194 19.40 -20.96 -37.05
CA THR A 194 20.25 -21.02 -35.85
C THR A 194 21.27 -19.86 -35.73
N ASN A 195 21.22 -18.84 -36.59
CA ASN A 195 22.14 -17.70 -36.57
C ASN A 195 21.63 -16.48 -35.77
N ILE A 196 20.98 -16.69 -34.62
CA ILE A 196 20.58 -15.58 -33.75
C ILE A 196 20.82 -15.97 -32.29
N SER A 197 21.66 -15.16 -31.62
CA SER A 197 21.96 -15.28 -30.19
C SER A 197 20.68 -15.12 -29.37
N ALA A 198 20.51 -15.98 -28.36
CA ALA A 198 19.40 -15.91 -27.41
C ALA A 198 19.31 -14.52 -26.76
N PRO A 199 18.11 -13.91 -26.66
CA PRO A 199 17.96 -12.68 -25.90
C PRO A 199 18.18 -12.98 -24.41
N ALA A 200 19.19 -12.36 -23.83
CA ALA A 200 19.32 -12.25 -22.39
C ALA A 200 18.49 -11.04 -21.91
N GLY A 201 17.68 -11.23 -20.88
CA GLY A 201 17.23 -10.14 -20.00
C GLY A 201 15.73 -9.85 -19.97
N ASN A 202 15.21 -9.88 -18.74
CA ASN A 202 14.08 -9.14 -18.16
C ASN A 202 13.19 -8.31 -19.11
N TYR A 203 11.90 -8.64 -19.11
CA TYR A 203 10.85 -7.83 -19.72
C TYR A 203 10.52 -6.64 -18.80
N ASP A 204 11.25 -5.55 -19.00
CA ASP A 204 10.81 -4.17 -18.67
C ASP A 204 10.73 -3.37 -19.98
N GLN A 205 9.88 -2.36 -19.99
CA GLN A 205 9.16 -1.74 -21.10
C GLN A 205 9.92 -1.27 -22.37
N VAL A 206 9.16 -1.39 -23.49
CA VAL A 206 9.03 -0.55 -24.71
C VAL A 206 10.25 -0.31 -25.61
N GLY A 207 10.10 -0.75 -26.88
CA GLY A 207 10.84 -0.23 -28.03
C GLY A 207 10.12 -0.53 -29.33
N SER A 208 9.44 0.48 -29.89
CA SER A 208 8.91 0.46 -31.26
C SER A 208 10.05 0.40 -32.27
N ASP A 209 10.49 -0.80 -32.65
CA ASP A 209 11.43 -0.95 -33.76
C ASP A 209 10.67 -1.14 -35.08
N SER A 210 10.81 -0.17 -35.98
CA SER A 210 10.21 -0.10 -37.31
C SER A 210 11.10 -0.74 -38.39
N SER A 211 11.68 -1.92 -38.13
CA SER A 211 12.44 -2.66 -39.13
C SER A 211 11.56 -3.73 -39.84
N PRO A 212 11.51 -3.77 -41.19
CA PRO A 212 10.77 -4.77 -41.96
C PRO A 212 11.61 -6.04 -42.10
N GLY A 213 11.49 -6.93 -41.10
CA GLY A 213 12.16 -8.23 -41.09
C GLY A 213 11.27 -9.26 -40.39
N ILE A 214 10.88 -10.27 -41.15
CA ILE A 214 10.10 -11.50 -40.88
C ILE A 214 10.23 -12.05 -39.44
N ASN A 215 9.55 -11.44 -38.46
CA ASN A 215 9.30 -12.01 -37.14
C ASN A 215 8.01 -11.43 -36.55
N PRO A 216 7.17 -12.26 -35.90
CA PRO A 216 5.99 -11.75 -35.27
C PRO A 216 6.34 -10.85 -34.08
N LYS A 217 5.75 -9.65 -34.02
CA LYS A 217 5.96 -8.68 -32.93
C LYS A 217 4.81 -8.77 -31.95
N VAL A 218 5.12 -8.94 -30.67
CA VAL A 218 4.16 -8.93 -29.57
C VAL A 218 4.11 -7.51 -29.00
N ASN A 219 2.97 -6.83 -29.12
CA ASN A 219 2.75 -5.59 -28.37
C ASN A 219 2.05 -5.97 -27.06
N ALA A 220 2.79 -5.93 -25.96
CA ALA A 220 2.31 -6.19 -24.61
C ALA A 220 2.55 -4.93 -23.77
N ASP A 221 1.87 -3.82 -24.10
CA ASP A 221 2.11 -2.52 -23.45
C ASP A 221 1.78 -2.50 -21.95
N ASN A 222 1.19 -3.58 -21.42
CA ASN A 222 0.79 -3.80 -20.04
C ASN A 222 0.01 -2.61 -19.44
N SER A 223 -0.59 -1.77 -20.30
CA SER A 223 -1.49 -0.74 -19.87
C SER A 223 -2.81 -1.43 -19.54
N LEU A 224 -3.31 -1.24 -18.32
CA LEU A 224 -4.63 -1.71 -17.88
C LEU A 224 -5.79 -1.11 -18.72
N THR A 225 -5.47 -0.36 -19.77
CA THR A 225 -6.39 0.29 -20.72
C THR A 225 -6.66 -0.53 -21.97
N ASP A 226 -5.90 -1.59 -22.26
CA ASP A 226 -6.15 -2.45 -23.43
C ASP A 226 -7.24 -3.49 -23.09
N SER A 227 -8.48 -3.00 -23.02
CA SER A 227 -9.64 -3.81 -22.61
C SER A 227 -10.02 -4.83 -23.67
N CYS A 228 -10.12 -6.08 -23.25
CA CYS A 228 -10.78 -7.15 -23.99
C CYS A 228 -12.24 -6.77 -24.32
N GLY A 229 -12.48 -6.33 -25.56
CA GLY A 229 -13.82 -6.01 -26.03
C GLY A 229 -14.79 -7.19 -25.89
N GLY A 230 -16.08 -6.93 -25.72
CA GLY A 230 -17.12 -7.98 -25.73
C GLY A 230 -17.39 -8.69 -24.38
N GLY A 231 -16.97 -8.12 -23.24
CA GLY A 231 -17.32 -8.62 -21.91
C GLY A 231 -16.43 -9.75 -21.37
N VAL A 232 -15.27 -9.98 -21.99
CA VAL A 232 -14.25 -10.92 -21.51
C VAL A 232 -13.26 -10.14 -20.63
N ASN A 233 -12.99 -10.61 -19.40
CA ASN A 233 -11.95 -10.03 -18.54
C ASN A 233 -10.60 -10.66 -18.86
N GLY A 234 -9.54 -9.86 -19.01
CA GLY A 234 -8.17 -10.34 -19.25
C GLY A 234 -7.25 -9.27 -19.85
N THR A 235 -5.98 -9.64 -20.07
CA THR A 235 -4.99 -8.81 -20.76
C THR A 235 -5.08 -9.09 -22.26
N LYS A 236 -5.29 -8.05 -23.07
CA LYS A 236 -5.23 -8.18 -24.53
C LYS A 236 -3.78 -8.42 -24.94
N ILE A 237 -3.56 -9.48 -25.73
CA ILE A 237 -2.27 -9.76 -26.35
C ILE A 237 -2.44 -9.60 -27.85
N VAL A 238 -1.63 -8.72 -28.43
CA VAL A 238 -1.60 -8.45 -29.88
C VAL A 238 -0.33 -9.04 -30.46
N VAL A 239 -0.49 -9.95 -31.42
CA VAL A 239 0.61 -10.58 -32.14
C VAL A 239 0.48 -10.27 -33.63
N THR A 240 1.41 -9.49 -34.15
CA THR A 240 1.51 -9.18 -35.59
C THR A 240 2.49 -10.14 -36.25
N GLY A 241 2.33 -10.49 -37.52
CA GLY A 241 3.15 -11.46 -38.25
C GLY A 241 2.67 -11.71 -39.69
N THR A 242 3.57 -12.08 -40.60
CA THR A 242 3.28 -12.13 -42.06
C THR A 242 2.72 -13.46 -42.57
N ASN A 243 2.55 -14.48 -41.73
CA ASN A 243 2.20 -15.86 -42.13
C ASN A 243 0.98 -16.43 -41.38
N PHE A 244 0.16 -15.59 -40.76
CA PHE A 244 -1.05 -16.07 -40.10
C PHE A 244 -2.12 -16.49 -41.11
N LYS A 245 -2.75 -17.66 -40.86
CA LYS A 245 -3.83 -18.22 -41.69
C LYS A 245 -5.19 -17.97 -41.05
N SER A 246 -6.27 -18.06 -41.81
CA SER A 246 -7.61 -18.06 -41.21
C SER A 246 -7.81 -19.31 -40.33
N ASN A 247 -8.65 -19.18 -39.30
CA ASN A 247 -8.98 -20.21 -38.31
C ASN A 247 -7.79 -20.67 -37.45
N ILE A 248 -6.92 -19.74 -37.06
CA ILE A 248 -5.88 -20.01 -36.08
C ILE A 248 -6.47 -20.46 -34.75
N ARG A 249 -5.70 -21.26 -34.02
CA ARG A 249 -5.96 -21.59 -32.62
C ARG A 249 -4.89 -20.96 -31.75
N VAL A 250 -5.30 -20.39 -30.63
CA VAL A 250 -4.39 -19.92 -29.59
C VAL A 250 -4.65 -20.74 -28.34
N TRP A 251 -3.62 -21.33 -27.77
CA TRP A 251 -3.70 -22.06 -26.52
C TRP A 251 -2.48 -21.76 -25.66
N ILE A 252 -2.60 -22.06 -24.38
CA ILE A 252 -1.53 -21.92 -23.40
C ILE A 252 -1.23 -23.27 -22.76
N SER A 253 0.04 -23.54 -22.48
CA SER A 253 0.48 -24.73 -21.76
C SER A 253 -0.29 -24.91 -20.45
N SER A 254 -0.48 -26.17 -20.03
CA SER A 254 -1.25 -26.53 -18.83
C SER A 254 -0.87 -25.70 -17.60
N GLY A 255 -1.88 -25.20 -16.88
CA GLY A 255 -1.69 -24.37 -15.69
C GLY A 255 -1.43 -22.88 -15.97
N GLY A 256 -1.23 -22.50 -17.24
CA GLY A 256 -0.92 -21.12 -17.62
C GLY A 256 -2.12 -20.18 -17.72
N GLY A 257 -3.34 -20.62 -17.43
CA GLY A 257 -4.55 -19.79 -17.49
C GLY A 257 -5.46 -20.17 -18.66
N THR A 258 -6.34 -19.26 -19.06
CA THR A 258 -7.32 -19.50 -20.13
C THR A 258 -7.24 -18.43 -21.21
N ILE A 259 -7.40 -18.87 -22.45
CA ILE A 259 -7.59 -18.00 -23.62
C ILE A 259 -8.94 -18.38 -24.21
N PRO A 260 -10.02 -17.63 -23.94
CA PRO A 260 -11.34 -17.95 -24.45
C PRO A 260 -11.31 -17.94 -25.98
N ALA A 261 -11.82 -19.01 -26.61
CA ALA A 261 -11.85 -19.10 -28.06
C ALA A 261 -12.63 -17.93 -28.71
N SER A 262 -13.63 -17.40 -28.02
CA SER A 262 -14.40 -16.21 -28.43
C SER A 262 -13.60 -14.91 -28.41
N SER A 263 -12.44 -14.88 -27.74
CA SER A 263 -11.57 -13.70 -27.68
C SER A 263 -10.51 -13.66 -28.78
N VAL A 264 -10.29 -14.78 -29.48
CA VAL A 264 -9.27 -14.88 -30.54
C VAL A 264 -9.82 -14.23 -31.82
N THR A 265 -9.27 -13.07 -32.18
CA THR A 265 -9.57 -12.44 -33.47
C THR A 265 -8.83 -13.18 -34.58
N GLN A 266 -9.56 -13.47 -35.66
CA GLN A 266 -8.99 -14.16 -36.80
C GLN A 266 -8.22 -13.14 -37.68
N PRO A 267 -7.06 -13.52 -38.22
CA PRO A 267 -6.16 -12.59 -38.88
C PRO A 267 -6.71 -12.09 -40.21
N ILE A 268 -6.86 -10.76 -40.33
CA ILE A 268 -7.34 -10.09 -41.56
C ILE A 268 -6.18 -9.40 -42.32
N ALA A 269 -5.08 -9.07 -41.63
CA ALA A 269 -3.93 -8.35 -42.19
C ALA A 269 -2.57 -8.80 -41.60
N GLY A 270 -2.48 -10.03 -41.09
CA GLY A 270 -1.27 -10.51 -40.40
C GLY A 270 -1.19 -10.06 -38.94
N GLU A 271 -2.33 -9.99 -38.25
CA GLU A 271 -2.43 -9.65 -36.83
C GLU A 271 -3.43 -10.58 -36.16
N VAL A 272 -3.12 -10.97 -34.93
CA VAL A 272 -3.89 -11.89 -34.10
C VAL A 272 -4.00 -11.27 -32.72
N ASP A 273 -5.23 -11.02 -32.30
CA ASP A 273 -5.51 -10.56 -30.95
C ASP A 273 -6.19 -11.66 -30.17
N PHE A 274 -5.88 -11.77 -28.89
CA PHE A 274 -6.61 -12.64 -27.98
C PHE A 274 -6.55 -12.12 -26.56
N CYS A 275 -7.52 -12.57 -25.76
CA CYS A 275 -7.57 -12.22 -24.35
C CYS A 275 -6.95 -13.32 -23.52
N TYR A 276 -5.88 -12.96 -22.83
CA TYR A 276 -5.26 -13.82 -21.85
C TYR A 276 -5.86 -13.55 -20.47
N GLN A 277 -6.48 -14.56 -19.90
CA GLN A 277 -6.95 -14.51 -18.51
C GLN A 277 -5.84 -15.03 -17.61
N THR A 278 -5.41 -14.20 -16.68
CA THR A 278 -4.28 -14.44 -15.78
C THR A 278 -4.40 -15.81 -15.08
N PRO A 279 -3.32 -16.59 -14.95
CA PRO A 279 -3.36 -17.84 -14.22
C PRO A 279 -3.38 -17.57 -12.71
N GLU A 280 -3.87 -18.56 -11.97
CA GLU A 280 -3.82 -18.57 -10.50
C GLU A 280 -2.46 -19.04 -9.97
N THR A 281 -1.57 -19.51 -10.84
CA THR A 281 -0.29 -20.11 -10.45
C THR A 281 0.85 -19.34 -11.10
N PRO A 282 1.81 -18.79 -10.33
CA PRO A 282 3.05 -18.27 -10.89
C PRO A 282 3.88 -19.38 -11.52
N GLY A 283 4.53 -19.08 -12.64
CA GLY A 283 5.26 -20.07 -13.40
C GLY A 283 5.66 -19.60 -14.79
N SER A 284 6.47 -20.41 -15.46
CA SER A 284 6.78 -20.23 -16.87
C SER A 284 5.84 -21.08 -17.72
N TYR A 285 5.16 -20.43 -18.65
CA TYR A 285 4.18 -21.02 -19.55
C TYR A 285 4.53 -20.70 -21.00
N THR A 286 3.89 -21.39 -21.93
CA THR A 286 4.07 -21.13 -23.37
C THR A 286 2.71 -20.91 -24.00
N ILE A 287 2.53 -19.73 -24.59
CA ILE A 287 1.42 -19.46 -25.50
C ILE A 287 1.81 -19.97 -26.87
N SER A 288 0.91 -20.72 -27.50
CA SER A 288 1.10 -21.31 -28.81
C SER A 288 -0.01 -20.83 -29.73
N ILE A 289 0.38 -20.15 -30.82
CA ILE A 289 -0.50 -19.77 -31.92
C ILE A 289 -0.28 -20.79 -33.04
N ILE A 290 -1.30 -21.56 -33.34
CA ILE A 290 -1.27 -22.64 -34.33
C ILE A 290 -2.12 -22.23 -35.53
N ASN A 291 -1.48 -22.19 -36.70
CA ASN A 291 -2.15 -22.08 -37.98
C ASN A 291 -2.85 -23.40 -38.36
N THR A 292 -3.85 -23.30 -39.23
CA THR A 292 -4.56 -24.46 -39.78
C THR A 292 -3.68 -25.44 -40.55
N ASP A 293 -2.54 -24.99 -41.07
CA ASP A 293 -1.56 -25.81 -41.78
C ASP A 293 -0.55 -26.52 -40.85
N GLY A 294 -0.72 -26.41 -39.52
CA GLY A 294 0.16 -26.99 -38.52
C GLY A 294 1.38 -26.13 -38.18
N GLY A 295 1.62 -25.04 -38.92
CA GLY A 295 2.61 -24.04 -38.54
C GLY A 295 2.28 -23.46 -37.18
N HIS A 296 3.25 -23.38 -36.28
CA HIS A 296 3.03 -22.88 -34.93
C HIS A 296 4.07 -21.83 -34.56
N PHE A 297 3.62 -20.82 -33.83
CA PHE A 297 4.42 -19.80 -33.20
C PHE A 297 4.27 -19.92 -31.69
N GLN A 298 5.37 -19.93 -30.96
CA GLN A 298 5.37 -20.07 -29.51
C GLN A 298 6.01 -18.86 -28.84
N LEU A 299 5.38 -18.40 -27.78
CA LEU A 299 5.83 -17.31 -26.94
C LEU A 299 5.96 -17.82 -25.50
N PRO A 300 7.16 -17.85 -24.91
CA PRO A 300 7.29 -18.07 -23.49
C PRO A 300 6.71 -16.87 -22.74
N ILE A 301 5.91 -17.15 -21.72
CA ILE A 301 5.44 -16.13 -20.77
C ILE A 301 5.87 -16.57 -19.37
N THR A 302 6.20 -15.60 -18.53
CA THR A 302 6.46 -15.84 -17.11
C THR A 302 5.44 -15.07 -16.31
N VAL A 303 4.74 -15.78 -15.43
CA VAL A 303 3.79 -15.20 -14.50
C VAL A 303 4.46 -15.19 -13.14
N ILE A 304 4.55 -14.01 -12.55
CA ILE A 304 4.99 -13.82 -11.17
C ILE A 304 3.76 -13.63 -10.28
N PRO A 305 3.82 -13.94 -8.99
CA PRO A 305 2.76 -13.53 -8.08
C PRO A 305 2.65 -12.00 -8.09
N ASP A 306 1.45 -11.48 -7.90
CA ASP A 306 1.22 -10.03 -7.84
C ASP A 306 0.55 -9.67 -6.51
N VAL A 307 1.15 -8.74 -5.79
CA VAL A 307 0.59 -8.20 -4.56
C VAL A 307 -0.03 -6.86 -4.92
N ILE A 308 -1.35 -6.85 -5.08
CA ILE A 308 -2.10 -5.72 -5.63
C ILE A 308 -2.35 -4.65 -4.57
N SER A 309 -2.66 -5.07 -3.34
CA SER A 309 -2.95 -4.11 -2.27
C SER A 309 -2.57 -4.61 -0.88
N ALA A 310 -2.39 -3.67 0.03
CA ALA A 310 -2.25 -3.91 1.45
C ALA A 310 -3.30 -3.05 2.18
N THR A 311 -4.22 -3.68 2.90
CA THR A 311 -5.34 -3.00 3.56
C THR A 311 -5.70 -3.63 4.91
N GLY A 312 -6.58 -2.97 5.66
CA GLY A 312 -7.11 -3.51 6.91
C GLY A 312 -6.08 -3.56 8.04
N TRP A 313 -5.08 -2.67 8.02
CA TRP A 313 -4.12 -2.59 9.11
C TRP A 313 -4.80 -2.27 10.45
N ASP A 314 -4.55 -3.12 11.45
CA ASP A 314 -5.07 -2.98 12.80
C ASP A 314 -3.90 -2.64 13.76
N PRO A 315 -3.85 -1.42 14.32
CA PRO A 315 -2.78 -1.00 15.23
C PRO A 315 -2.74 -1.77 16.54
N VAL A 316 -3.87 -2.34 16.98
CA VAL A 316 -4.01 -3.07 18.25
C VAL A 316 -3.55 -4.51 18.07
N ASN A 317 -4.09 -5.19 17.07
CA ASN A 317 -3.79 -6.60 16.82
C ASN A 317 -2.58 -6.82 15.89
N LYS A 318 -1.96 -5.74 15.39
CA LYS A 318 -0.79 -5.75 14.48
C LYS A 318 -1.02 -6.67 13.28
N LYS A 319 -2.14 -6.47 12.60
CA LYS A 319 -2.61 -7.33 11.51
C LYS A 319 -2.72 -6.52 10.23
N LEU A 320 -2.22 -7.01 9.11
CA LEU A 320 -2.34 -6.39 7.78
C LEU A 320 -2.81 -7.45 6.79
N THR A 321 -3.76 -7.13 5.91
CA THR A 321 -4.20 -8.05 4.86
C THR A 321 -3.56 -7.62 3.54
N LEU A 322 -2.87 -8.54 2.88
CA LEU A 322 -2.45 -8.36 1.49
C LEU A 322 -3.48 -9.04 0.59
N THR A 323 -3.84 -8.38 -0.51
CA THR A 323 -4.64 -8.97 -1.58
C THR A 323 -3.86 -8.97 -2.87
N GLY A 324 -4.06 -9.99 -3.69
CA GLY A 324 -3.26 -10.17 -4.88
C GLY A 324 -3.81 -11.22 -5.81
N ALA A 325 -2.95 -11.65 -6.72
CA ALA A 325 -3.16 -12.76 -7.62
C ALA A 325 -1.95 -13.69 -7.62
N GLY A 326 -2.18 -14.98 -7.86
CA GLY A 326 -1.12 -15.96 -7.90
C GLY A 326 -0.61 -16.38 -6.53
N PHE A 327 -1.41 -16.18 -5.46
CA PHE A 327 -0.98 -16.65 -4.14
C PHE A 327 -1.28 -18.13 -3.98
N GLN A 328 -0.23 -18.90 -3.68
CA GLN A 328 -0.33 -20.35 -3.51
C GLN A 328 0.11 -20.81 -2.13
N THR A 329 -0.27 -22.04 -1.79
CA THR A 329 0.19 -22.69 -0.56
C THR A 329 1.71 -22.82 -0.57
N GLY A 330 2.36 -22.48 0.56
CA GLY A 330 3.81 -22.57 0.71
C GLY A 330 4.58 -21.33 0.23
N MET A 331 3.90 -20.29 -0.24
CA MET A 331 4.57 -19.01 -0.53
C MET A 331 5.23 -18.40 0.70
N VAL A 332 6.39 -17.81 0.48
CA VAL A 332 7.14 -17.07 1.49
C VAL A 332 6.91 -15.59 1.28
N PHE A 333 6.52 -14.91 2.35
CA PHE A 333 6.44 -13.44 2.36
C PHE A 333 7.63 -12.90 3.12
N THR A 334 8.22 -11.81 2.65
CA THR A 334 9.28 -11.08 3.35
C THR A 334 9.02 -9.58 3.29
N ALA A 335 9.50 -8.84 4.28
CA ALA A 335 9.44 -7.38 4.31
C ALA A 335 10.85 -6.78 4.36
N SER A 336 11.05 -5.66 3.68
CA SER A 336 12.27 -4.85 3.73
C SER A 336 11.96 -3.40 4.10
N GLY A 337 12.96 -2.52 4.15
CA GLY A 337 12.74 -1.09 4.42
C GLY A 337 12.28 -0.77 5.85
N GLY A 338 12.60 -1.65 6.80
CA GLY A 338 12.34 -1.44 8.24
C GLY A 338 11.01 -1.97 8.76
N ALA A 339 10.15 -2.53 7.90
CA ALA A 339 8.97 -3.26 8.35
C ALA A 339 9.31 -4.68 8.80
N THR A 340 8.50 -5.20 9.72
CA THR A 340 8.64 -6.56 10.27
C THR A 340 7.27 -7.19 10.48
N PHE A 341 7.19 -8.51 10.43
CA PHE A 341 6.02 -9.28 10.87
C PHE A 341 6.46 -10.65 11.37
N THR A 342 5.60 -11.34 12.13
CA THR A 342 5.94 -12.60 12.82
C THR A 342 5.43 -13.84 12.10
N GLY A 343 4.48 -13.69 11.17
CA GLY A 343 3.98 -14.80 10.37
C GLY A 343 2.76 -14.44 9.52
N THR A 344 2.23 -15.43 8.79
CA THR A 344 1.04 -15.31 7.94
C THR A 344 -0.11 -16.15 8.51
N ALA A 345 -1.35 -15.74 8.27
CA ALA A 345 -2.56 -16.42 8.74
C ALA A 345 -3.76 -16.14 7.83
N ASN A 346 -4.80 -16.97 7.98
CA ASN A 346 -6.08 -16.82 7.27
C ASN A 346 -5.88 -16.68 5.75
N GLN A 347 -5.12 -17.62 5.20
CA GLN A 347 -4.76 -17.66 3.79
C GLN A 347 -5.97 -18.09 2.98
N ASN A 348 -6.36 -17.27 2.01
CA ASN A 348 -7.33 -17.64 0.99
C ASN A 348 -6.61 -17.69 -0.35
N TYR A 349 -6.49 -18.88 -0.90
CA TYR A 349 -5.80 -19.15 -2.16
C TYR A 349 -6.82 -19.64 -3.18
N ASN A 350 -6.62 -19.29 -4.46
CA ASN A 350 -7.40 -19.74 -5.63
C ASN A 350 -8.82 -19.16 -5.70
N ASN A 351 -8.96 -17.85 -5.44
CA ASN A 351 -10.23 -17.16 -5.69
C ASN A 351 -10.20 -16.44 -7.04
N THR A 352 -11.08 -16.85 -7.96
CA THR A 352 -11.19 -16.43 -9.37
C THR A 352 -11.48 -14.94 -9.60
N SER A 353 -11.60 -14.13 -8.55
CA SER A 353 -12.04 -12.73 -8.60
C SER A 353 -11.05 -11.71 -8.01
N THR A 354 -9.73 -11.81 -8.24
CA THR A 354 -8.68 -10.94 -7.62
C THR A 354 -8.59 -11.04 -6.08
N ALA A 355 -9.05 -12.17 -5.52
CA ALA A 355 -9.43 -12.27 -4.11
C ALA A 355 -8.55 -13.24 -3.31
N ASP A 356 -7.38 -13.58 -3.84
CA ASP A 356 -6.34 -14.21 -3.04
C ASP A 356 -5.90 -13.25 -1.95
N SER A 357 -5.79 -13.75 -0.72
CA SER A 357 -5.39 -12.92 0.40
C SER A 357 -4.59 -13.67 1.45
N VAL A 358 -3.69 -12.93 2.08
CA VAL A 358 -2.87 -13.38 3.21
C VAL A 358 -2.92 -12.33 4.28
N LYS A 359 -3.07 -12.75 5.54
CA LYS A 359 -2.98 -11.84 6.67
C LYS A 359 -1.60 -11.93 7.30
N LEU A 360 -0.84 -10.84 7.25
CA LEU A 360 0.36 -10.68 8.05
C LEU A 360 -0.03 -10.47 9.52
N THR A 361 0.64 -11.19 10.41
CA THR A 361 0.48 -11.11 11.87
C THR A 361 1.72 -10.49 12.50
N GLY A 362 1.55 -9.70 13.57
CA GLY A 362 2.65 -8.95 14.17
C GLY A 362 3.23 -7.89 13.24
N TYR A 363 2.48 -7.45 12.23
CA TYR A 363 2.97 -6.49 11.24
C TYR A 363 3.19 -5.11 11.86
N VAL A 364 4.42 -4.63 11.72
CA VAL A 364 4.86 -3.29 12.05
C VAL A 364 5.41 -2.70 10.75
N GLY A 365 4.71 -1.71 10.21
CA GLY A 365 5.11 -1.03 8.98
C GLY A 365 6.26 -0.06 9.20
N THR A 366 6.68 0.57 8.12
CA THR A 366 7.67 1.65 8.16
C THR A 366 7.04 2.98 8.57
N LYS A 367 7.89 3.98 8.86
CA LYS A 367 7.45 5.28 9.38
C LYS A 367 8.09 6.49 8.71
N ASP A 368 7.42 7.64 8.78
CA ASP A 368 7.89 8.97 8.36
C ASP A 368 8.43 9.04 6.93
N GLY A 369 7.60 8.67 5.95
CA GLY A 369 7.97 8.80 4.54
C GLY A 369 8.89 7.73 4.01
N ASN A 370 9.46 6.89 4.88
CA ASN A 370 10.18 5.71 4.48
C ASN A 370 9.25 4.75 3.73
N SER A 371 9.85 3.94 2.86
CA SER A 371 9.16 2.93 2.08
C SER A 371 9.57 1.53 2.54
N THR A 372 8.61 0.63 2.56
CA THR A 372 8.79 -0.80 2.77
C THR A 372 8.36 -1.52 1.52
N THR A 373 9.11 -2.56 1.15
CA THR A 373 8.69 -3.48 0.11
C THR A 373 8.32 -4.81 0.75
N ILE A 374 7.11 -5.28 0.45
CA ILE A 374 6.68 -6.64 0.73
C ILE A 374 6.97 -7.48 -0.52
N THR A 375 7.68 -8.57 -0.37
CA THR A 375 7.97 -9.52 -1.44
C THR A 375 7.23 -10.82 -1.16
N ALA A 376 6.48 -11.30 -2.15
CA ALA A 376 5.83 -12.60 -2.15
C ALA A 376 6.61 -13.52 -3.10
N THR A 377 7.23 -14.57 -2.57
CA THR A 377 8.08 -15.49 -3.32
C THR A 377 7.44 -16.89 -3.34
N THR A 378 7.49 -17.55 -4.49
CA THR A 378 7.04 -18.94 -4.63
C THR A 378 7.87 -19.88 -3.75
N ALA A 379 7.30 -21.04 -3.40
CA ALA A 379 7.93 -22.00 -2.49
C ALA A 379 9.29 -22.53 -3.01
N ASP A 380 9.47 -22.56 -4.32
CA ASP A 380 10.70 -22.95 -5.01
C ASP A 380 11.71 -21.81 -5.17
N GLY A 381 11.35 -20.57 -4.80
CA GLY A 381 12.21 -19.39 -4.86
C GLY A 381 12.35 -18.76 -6.24
N ASN A 382 11.72 -19.30 -7.28
CA ASN A 382 11.99 -18.93 -8.67
C ASN A 382 11.22 -17.70 -9.15
N TYR A 383 10.06 -17.40 -8.54
CA TYR A 383 9.22 -16.27 -8.94
C TYR A 383 8.86 -15.40 -7.74
N ALA A 384 8.95 -14.08 -7.90
CA ALA A 384 8.68 -13.14 -6.83
C ALA A 384 7.96 -11.88 -7.33
N GLY A 385 6.95 -11.47 -6.58
CA GLY A 385 6.21 -10.23 -6.76
C GLY A 385 6.45 -9.28 -5.62
N THR A 386 6.38 -7.97 -5.86
CA THR A 386 6.65 -6.96 -4.84
C THR A 386 5.57 -5.90 -4.78
N PHE A 387 5.21 -5.50 -3.56
CA PHE A 387 4.36 -4.33 -3.30
C PHE A 387 5.07 -3.35 -2.38
N THR A 388 5.07 -2.07 -2.76
CA THR A 388 5.72 -1.03 -1.97
C THR A 388 4.69 -0.22 -1.20
N ILE A 389 4.87 -0.20 0.12
CA ILE A 389 4.12 0.62 1.07
C ILE A 389 4.97 1.85 1.38
N LYS A 390 4.39 3.05 1.22
CA LYS A 390 5.05 4.30 1.58
C LYS A 390 4.37 4.90 2.80
N ALA A 391 5.11 5.09 3.88
CA ALA A 391 4.57 5.72 5.07
C ALA A 391 4.20 7.19 4.78
N PRO A 392 3.11 7.71 5.39
CA PRO A 392 2.80 9.11 5.33
C PRO A 392 3.89 9.94 6.05
N THR A 393 4.06 11.20 5.64
CA THR A 393 4.81 12.21 6.39
C THR A 393 3.88 13.32 6.84
N LEU A 394 4.23 13.95 7.96
CA LEU A 394 3.64 15.22 8.37
C LEU A 394 4.75 16.25 8.44
N ALA A 395 4.57 17.36 7.73
CA ALA A 395 5.33 18.56 8.04
C ALA A 395 4.66 19.22 9.25
N CYS A 396 5.44 19.65 10.24
CA CYS A 396 4.92 20.46 11.34
C CYS A 396 4.61 21.88 10.83
N ASN A 397 3.60 21.99 9.96
CA ASN A 397 2.95 23.21 9.48
C ASN A 397 1.43 23.11 9.70
N VAL A 398 0.99 22.31 10.68
CA VAL A 398 -0.35 22.48 11.24
C VAL A 398 -0.45 23.92 11.65
N SER A 399 -1.20 24.77 10.95
CA SER A 399 -1.41 26.13 11.43
C SER A 399 -2.53 26.05 12.46
N PRO A 400 -2.23 26.01 13.78
CA PRO A 400 -0.98 26.44 14.43
C PRO A 400 -0.18 25.27 15.07
N CYS A 401 1.15 25.32 15.02
CA CYS A 401 2.00 24.25 15.57
C CYS A 401 2.10 24.30 17.11
N THR A 402 1.55 25.37 17.69
CA THR A 402 1.46 25.65 19.12
C THR A 402 0.01 25.98 19.47
N VAL A 403 -0.51 25.37 20.53
CA VAL A 403 -1.90 25.54 20.97
C VAL A 403 -1.94 25.80 22.47
N ALA A 404 -2.87 26.63 22.95
CA ALA A 404 -3.01 26.85 24.38
C ALA A 404 -3.66 25.63 25.08
N SER A 405 -3.46 25.51 26.40
CA SER A 405 -4.18 24.49 27.18
C SER A 405 -5.70 24.73 27.11
N GLY A 406 -6.48 23.67 26.88
CA GLY A 406 -7.93 23.74 26.67
C GLY A 406 -8.34 24.16 25.26
N TRP A 407 -7.40 24.29 24.33
CA TRP A 407 -7.70 24.59 22.93
C TRP A 407 -8.53 23.49 22.29
N THR A 408 -9.59 23.88 21.59
CA THR A 408 -10.42 22.99 20.77
C THR A 408 -10.62 23.63 19.41
N ARG A 409 -10.39 22.88 18.33
CA ARG A 409 -10.64 23.37 16.97
C ARG A 409 -11.12 22.26 16.05
N THR A 410 -12.09 22.61 15.23
CA THR A 410 -12.52 21.79 14.11
C THR A 410 -11.73 22.13 12.84
N ASN A 411 -11.59 21.16 11.94
CA ASN A 411 -10.97 21.35 10.61
C ASN A 411 -9.51 21.87 10.65
N VAL A 412 -8.71 21.40 11.61
CA VAL A 412 -7.28 21.65 11.68
C VAL A 412 -6.61 21.03 10.45
N GLN A 413 -6.00 21.87 9.61
CA GLN A 413 -5.32 21.45 8.39
C GLN A 413 -3.98 20.78 8.73
N LEU A 414 -3.79 19.57 8.24
CA LEU A 414 -2.56 18.80 8.27
C LEU A 414 -1.91 18.86 6.88
N SER A 415 -0.64 19.25 6.82
CA SER A 415 0.15 19.21 5.59
C SER A 415 1.19 18.10 5.66
N GLY A 416 1.38 17.37 4.56
CA GLY A 416 2.27 16.22 4.54
C GLY A 416 2.47 15.64 3.15
N SER A 417 2.82 14.36 3.10
CA SER A 417 2.86 13.59 1.86
C SER A 417 2.42 12.15 2.12
N GLY A 418 1.95 11.46 1.09
CA GLY A 418 1.61 10.04 1.18
C GLY A 418 0.29 9.75 1.91
N PHE A 419 -0.61 10.73 2.04
CA PHE A 419 -1.97 10.46 2.51
C PHE A 419 -2.77 9.73 1.43
N VAL A 420 -3.54 8.71 1.82
CA VAL A 420 -4.39 7.94 0.91
C VAL A 420 -5.84 8.10 1.33
N SER A 421 -6.69 8.63 0.44
CA SER A 421 -8.11 8.87 0.72
C SER A 421 -8.83 7.58 1.11
N GLY A 422 -9.75 7.67 2.09
CA GLY A 422 -10.51 6.52 2.61
C GLY A 422 -9.70 5.50 3.43
N ASN A 423 -8.37 5.53 3.30
CA ASN A 423 -7.47 4.54 3.88
C ASN A 423 -6.59 5.14 4.98
N THR A 424 -6.70 6.43 5.28
CA THR A 424 -5.85 7.07 6.29
C THR A 424 -6.66 7.41 7.55
N THR A 425 -6.11 7.17 8.73
CA THR A 425 -6.74 7.49 10.03
C THR A 425 -5.77 8.23 10.95
N ALA A 426 -6.28 9.03 11.88
CA ALA A 426 -5.48 9.65 12.93
C ALA A 426 -5.93 9.22 14.32
N VAL A 427 -4.96 8.95 15.20
CA VAL A 427 -5.22 8.53 16.58
C VAL A 427 -4.42 9.39 17.54
N GLY A 428 -5.12 10.07 18.46
CA GLY A 428 -4.50 10.79 19.57
C GLY A 428 -3.97 9.84 20.63
N VAL A 429 -2.78 10.09 21.15
CA VAL A 429 -2.11 9.18 22.10
C VAL A 429 -1.67 9.83 23.40
N ALA A 430 -1.63 11.16 23.49
CA ALA A 430 -1.39 11.87 24.76
C ALA A 430 -1.92 13.31 24.76
N ASN A 431 -2.26 13.82 25.95
CA ASN A 431 -2.54 15.24 26.24
C ASN A 431 -3.63 15.88 25.36
N GLY A 432 -4.61 15.09 24.92
CA GLY A 432 -5.73 15.57 24.12
C GLY A 432 -6.44 14.48 23.32
N SER A 433 -7.34 14.88 22.42
CA SER A 433 -8.05 14.00 21.49
C SER A 433 -7.93 14.48 20.04
N VAL A 434 -8.02 13.54 19.11
CA VAL A 434 -8.11 13.77 17.67
C VAL A 434 -9.30 12.98 17.13
N SER A 435 -10.13 13.60 16.30
CA SER A 435 -11.32 13.00 15.69
C SER A 435 -11.57 13.55 14.29
N ASN A 436 -12.57 13.02 13.58
CA ASN A 436 -13.01 13.51 12.26
C ASN A 436 -11.87 13.68 11.25
N PHE A 437 -10.97 12.70 11.20
CA PHE A 437 -9.87 12.71 10.23
C PHE A 437 -10.42 12.51 8.81
N SER A 438 -10.07 13.41 7.89
CA SER A 438 -10.42 13.30 6.47
C SER A 438 -9.27 13.75 5.58
N VAL A 439 -9.00 12.99 4.52
CA VAL A 439 -7.95 13.31 3.53
C VAL A 439 -8.57 14.10 2.39
N SER A 440 -8.05 15.29 2.12
CA SER A 440 -8.45 16.10 0.96
C SER A 440 -7.56 15.88 -0.27
N SER A 441 -6.30 15.48 -0.07
CA SER A 441 -5.36 15.15 -1.14
C SER A 441 -4.20 14.31 -0.60
N ALA A 442 -3.30 13.85 -1.48
CA ALA A 442 -2.08 13.15 -1.06
C ALA A 442 -1.13 13.97 -0.15
N THR A 443 -1.37 15.29 -0.04
CA THR A 443 -0.54 16.22 0.74
C THR A 443 -1.30 17.02 1.79
N ALA A 444 -2.64 16.90 1.85
CA ALA A 444 -3.48 17.65 2.78
C ALA A 444 -4.59 16.77 3.39
N ALA A 445 -4.75 16.88 4.70
CA ALA A 445 -5.82 16.25 5.47
C ALA A 445 -6.34 17.21 6.54
N THR A 446 -7.46 16.89 7.17
CA THR A 446 -8.02 17.66 8.29
C THR A 446 -8.35 16.78 9.46
N ILE A 447 -8.28 17.35 10.66
CA ILE A 447 -8.76 16.74 11.91
C ILE A 447 -9.54 17.74 12.75
N ASP A 448 -10.35 17.22 13.66
CA ASP A 448 -10.75 17.95 14.85
C ASP A 448 -9.79 17.58 15.97
N ALA A 449 -9.31 18.58 16.71
CA ALA A 449 -8.33 18.38 17.76
C ALA A 449 -8.67 19.19 19.02
N ALA A 450 -8.43 18.57 20.17
CA ALA A 450 -8.56 19.20 21.49
C ALA A 450 -7.31 18.91 22.32
N ALA A 451 -6.69 19.94 22.90
CA ALA A 451 -5.49 19.81 23.73
C ALA A 451 -5.80 20.02 25.21
N SER A 452 -5.27 19.16 26.09
CA SER A 452 -5.60 19.14 27.53
C SER A 452 -4.39 19.07 28.46
N GLY A 453 -3.16 19.01 27.94
CA GLY A 453 -1.94 18.97 28.77
C GLY A 453 -1.57 20.32 29.41
N ALA A 454 -0.58 20.25 30.31
CA ALA A 454 0.06 21.42 30.90
C ALA A 454 0.99 22.11 29.88
N PRO A 455 1.29 23.41 30.06
CA PRO A 455 2.26 24.11 29.23
C PRO A 455 3.62 23.41 29.17
N GLY A 456 4.23 23.35 27.99
CA GLY A 456 5.48 22.64 27.73
C GLY A 456 5.30 21.17 27.35
N GLN A 457 4.10 20.60 27.54
CA GLN A 457 3.77 19.26 27.06
C GLN A 457 3.39 19.28 25.57
N SER A 458 3.45 18.12 24.92
CA SER A 458 2.97 17.95 23.55
C SER A 458 1.73 17.08 23.50
N GLN A 459 0.70 17.53 22.79
CA GLN A 459 -0.33 16.62 22.30
C GLN A 459 0.27 15.83 21.15
N THR A 460 0.36 14.51 21.29
CA THR A 460 0.91 13.64 20.25
C THR A 460 -0.19 12.82 19.60
N PHE A 461 -0.07 12.65 18.29
CA PHE A 461 -0.97 11.83 17.50
C PHE A 461 -0.22 11.18 16.34
N TYR A 462 -0.78 10.06 15.88
CA TYR A 462 -0.27 9.29 14.76
C TYR A 462 -1.23 9.42 13.58
N VAL A 463 -0.67 9.42 12.37
CA VAL A 463 -1.45 9.23 11.14
C VAL A 463 -1.01 7.92 10.50
N TYR A 464 -1.98 7.07 10.20
CA TYR A 464 -1.81 5.72 9.69
C TYR A 464 -2.48 5.59 8.34
N ASN A 465 -1.79 5.00 7.38
CA ASN A 465 -2.42 4.48 6.17
C ASN A 465 -2.94 3.04 6.45
N ALA A 466 -3.93 2.58 5.71
CA ALA A 466 -4.58 1.27 5.90
C ALA A 466 -3.67 0.12 5.50
N ASP A 467 -2.58 0.43 4.80
CA ASP A 467 -1.46 -0.46 4.48
C ASP A 467 -0.48 -0.63 5.67
N GLY A 468 -0.69 0.11 6.76
CA GLY A 468 0.09 0.05 7.98
C GLY A 468 1.37 0.89 7.99
N GLY A 469 1.60 1.73 6.97
CA GLY A 469 2.58 2.82 7.06
C GLY A 469 2.11 3.94 7.99
N PHE A 470 3.01 4.53 8.79
CA PHE A 470 2.61 5.50 9.82
C PHE A 470 3.60 6.65 10.07
N THR A 471 3.23 7.66 10.86
CA THR A 471 4.15 8.72 11.31
C THR A 471 4.76 8.42 12.68
N SER A 472 5.94 8.92 13.05
CA SER A 472 6.52 8.66 14.38
C SER A 472 5.81 9.38 15.52
N ASN A 473 5.17 10.52 15.23
CA ASN A 473 4.33 11.35 16.11
C ASN A 473 4.25 12.76 15.50
N ALA A 474 3.07 13.19 15.08
CA ALA A 474 2.82 14.63 14.98
C ALA A 474 2.51 15.16 16.37
N SER A 475 3.04 16.35 16.65
CA SER A 475 2.91 16.99 17.95
C SER A 475 2.43 18.42 17.83
N LEU A 476 1.40 18.78 18.61
CA LEU A 476 1.07 20.16 18.92
C LEU A 476 1.71 20.51 20.27
N THR A 477 2.51 21.56 20.32
CA THR A 477 3.10 22.00 21.59
C THR A 477 2.09 22.82 22.36
N ILE A 478 1.89 22.48 23.62
CA ILE A 478 0.95 23.17 24.49
C ILE A 478 1.64 24.37 25.12
N THR A 479 1.14 25.57 24.85
CA THR A 479 1.68 26.83 25.36
C THR A 479 0.90 27.34 26.57
N THR A 480 1.55 28.17 27.37
CA THR A 480 0.87 29.00 28.37
C THR A 480 -0.08 29.96 27.65
N PRO A 481 -1.36 30.08 28.08
CA PRO A 481 -2.28 31.05 27.51
C PRO A 481 -1.75 32.49 27.55
N MET A 482 -2.21 33.32 26.62
CA MET A 482 -1.95 34.76 26.67
C MET A 482 -2.55 35.41 27.92
N SER A 483 -1.90 36.45 28.42
CA SER A 483 -2.41 37.28 29.51
C SER A 483 -2.17 38.75 29.21
N ILE A 484 -3.09 39.61 29.65
CA ILE A 484 -2.95 41.07 29.54
C ILE A 484 -2.72 41.63 30.94
N THR A 485 -1.68 42.44 31.10
CA THR A 485 -1.34 43.07 32.39
C THR A 485 -1.73 44.54 32.43
N SER A 486 -1.60 45.25 31.32
CA SER A 486 -1.92 46.69 31.27
C SER A 486 -2.17 47.18 29.85
N ALA A 487 -2.81 48.35 29.76
CA ALA A 487 -3.01 49.08 28.52
C ALA A 487 -2.68 50.57 28.73
N SER A 488 -2.00 51.18 27.76
CA SER A 488 -1.60 52.58 27.81
C SER A 488 -1.80 53.26 26.44
N PRO A 489 -2.56 54.35 26.37
CA PRO A 489 -3.35 54.96 27.45
C PRO A 489 -4.43 54.03 28.05
N ALA A 490 -4.78 54.20 29.32
CA ALA A 490 -5.82 53.40 30.00
C ALA A 490 -7.26 53.89 29.70
N THR A 491 -7.38 55.05 29.05
CA THR A 491 -8.64 55.69 28.69
C THR A 491 -8.61 56.18 27.26
N VAL A 492 -9.77 56.23 26.60
CA VAL A 492 -9.94 56.87 25.29
C VAL A 492 -11.03 57.92 25.33
N THR A 493 -10.87 58.98 24.53
CA THR A 493 -11.91 59.98 24.32
C THR A 493 -12.93 59.44 23.32
N LYS A 494 -14.22 59.68 23.58
CA LYS A 494 -15.31 59.24 22.68
C LYS A 494 -15.05 59.68 21.23
N ALA A 495 -15.38 58.79 20.29
CA ALA A 495 -15.27 59.03 18.85
C ALA A 495 -13.88 59.49 18.36
N THR A 496 -12.82 59.31 19.16
CA THR A 496 -11.44 59.68 18.80
C THR A 496 -10.60 58.43 18.61
N ALA A 497 -10.03 58.26 17.42
CA ALA A 497 -9.15 57.14 17.11
C ALA A 497 -7.84 57.27 17.90
N THR A 498 -7.59 56.31 18.78
CA THR A 498 -6.42 56.30 19.67
C THR A 498 -5.65 54.99 19.51
N THR A 499 -4.31 55.06 19.48
CA THR A 499 -3.48 53.85 19.52
C THR A 499 -3.21 53.47 20.97
N ILE A 500 -3.61 52.25 21.35
CA ILE A 500 -3.38 51.70 22.69
C ILE A 500 -2.25 50.68 22.64
N THR A 501 -1.20 50.87 23.43
CA THR A 501 -0.18 49.85 23.68
C THR A 501 -0.69 48.92 24.76
N VAL A 502 -0.76 47.63 24.46
CA VAL A 502 -1.19 46.59 25.40
C VAL A 502 0.03 45.77 25.79
N THR A 503 0.26 45.67 27.10
CA THR A 503 1.35 44.90 27.70
C THR A 503 0.79 43.62 28.31
N GLY A 504 1.55 42.55 28.21
CA GLY A 504 1.14 41.25 28.72
C GLY A 504 2.22 40.20 28.52
N ALA A 505 1.79 38.95 28.34
CA ALA A 505 2.66 37.81 28.09
C ALA A 505 2.06 36.88 27.03
N ASN A 506 2.95 36.15 26.35
CA ASN A 506 2.64 35.13 25.35
C ASN A 506 1.82 35.64 24.15
N PHE A 507 1.98 36.90 23.76
CA PHE A 507 1.43 37.36 22.48
C PHE A 507 2.15 36.67 21.32
N ALA A 508 1.40 36.34 20.26
CA ALA A 508 1.95 35.72 19.06
C ALA A 508 1.76 36.63 17.84
N SER A 509 2.65 36.49 16.85
CA SER A 509 2.43 37.12 15.53
C SER A 509 1.12 36.60 14.92
N GLY A 510 0.35 37.48 14.28
CA GLY A 510 -1.00 37.16 13.78
C GLY A 510 -2.12 37.25 14.81
N ILE A 511 -1.84 37.72 16.03
CA ILE A 511 -2.88 38.09 17.02
C ILE A 511 -3.89 39.08 16.43
N SER A 512 -5.17 38.90 16.76
CA SER A 512 -6.27 39.71 16.24
C SER A 512 -7.27 40.08 17.32
N ALA A 513 -8.04 41.14 17.09
CA ALA A 513 -9.20 41.49 17.91
C ALA A 513 -10.43 40.78 17.34
N VAL A 514 -11.01 39.87 18.11
CA VAL A 514 -12.15 39.04 17.67
C VAL A 514 -13.48 39.65 18.08
N THR A 515 -13.50 40.48 19.13
CA THR A 515 -14.69 41.20 19.55
C THR A 515 -14.31 42.54 20.15
N VAL A 516 -15.01 43.60 19.73
CA VAL A 516 -14.89 44.95 20.31
C VAL A 516 -16.30 45.43 20.67
N ALA A 517 -16.61 45.45 21.96
CA ALA A 517 -17.88 45.98 22.46
C ALA A 517 -17.76 47.48 22.72
N ASN A 518 -18.81 48.25 22.38
CA ASN A 518 -18.89 49.71 22.54
C ASN A 518 -17.80 50.51 21.77
N GLY A 519 -17.19 49.91 20.75
CA GLY A 519 -16.10 50.54 20.01
C GLY A 519 -15.68 49.77 18.76
N THR A 520 -14.61 50.23 18.12
CA THR A 520 -13.95 49.54 17.00
C THR A 520 -12.43 49.63 17.14
N VAL A 521 -11.71 48.66 16.56
CA VAL A 521 -10.25 48.65 16.41
C VAL A 521 -9.95 48.51 14.92
N SER A 522 -9.09 49.37 14.36
CA SER A 522 -8.75 49.30 12.93
C SER A 522 -7.79 48.15 12.61
N SER A 523 -6.77 47.96 13.44
CA SER A 523 -5.83 46.84 13.29
C SER A 523 -5.11 46.54 14.61
N VAL A 524 -4.57 45.32 14.70
CA VAL A 524 -3.68 44.92 15.79
C VAL A 524 -2.29 44.72 15.23
N THR A 525 -1.29 45.39 15.81
CA THR A 525 0.12 45.22 15.43
C THR A 525 0.85 44.44 16.53
N PHE A 526 1.39 43.28 16.17
CA PHE A 526 2.31 42.55 17.02
C PHE A 526 3.64 43.29 17.12
N THR A 527 4.12 43.57 18.35
CA THR A 527 5.43 44.20 18.58
C THR A 527 6.42 43.21 19.18
N SER A 528 5.99 42.45 20.18
CA SER A 528 6.76 41.37 20.82
C SER A 528 5.81 40.41 21.54
N SER A 529 6.34 39.32 22.11
CA SER A 529 5.56 38.40 22.96
C SER A 529 4.98 39.04 24.23
N THR A 530 5.38 40.26 24.55
CA THR A 530 4.91 41.00 25.74
C THR A 530 4.23 42.33 25.40
N SER A 531 4.19 42.73 24.12
CA SER A 531 3.60 43.99 23.70
C SER A 531 2.92 43.90 22.34
N ILE A 532 1.72 44.46 22.25
CA ILE A 532 1.01 44.72 20.98
C ILE A 532 0.46 46.14 20.96
N LYS A 533 0.02 46.60 19.79
CA LYS A 533 -0.70 47.87 19.63
C LYS A 533 -2.08 47.63 19.03
N LEU A 534 -3.11 48.22 19.64
CA LEU A 534 -4.44 48.37 19.04
C LEU A 534 -4.45 49.71 18.34
N ASN A 535 -4.43 49.72 17.00
CA ASN A 535 -4.41 50.95 16.23
C ASN A 535 -5.84 51.41 15.95
N GLY A 536 -6.08 52.72 16.11
CA GLY A 536 -7.36 53.34 15.79
C GLY A 536 -8.51 52.83 16.66
N LEU A 537 -8.26 52.56 17.95
CA LEU A 537 -9.33 52.23 18.88
C LEU A 537 -10.25 53.45 19.04
N THR A 538 -11.54 53.26 18.80
CA THR A 538 -12.58 54.29 19.00
C THR A 538 -13.69 53.73 19.89
N SER A 539 -14.38 54.59 20.66
CA SER A 539 -15.63 54.23 21.33
C SER A 539 -16.83 54.83 20.62
N THR A 540 -17.96 54.11 20.64
CA THR A 540 -19.25 54.57 20.09
C THR A 540 -20.08 55.38 21.11
N GLY A 541 -19.72 55.28 22.39
CA GLY A 541 -20.43 55.92 23.50
C GLY A 541 -19.52 56.18 24.70
N THR A 542 -20.15 56.49 25.83
CA THR A 542 -19.49 56.74 27.14
C THR A 542 -19.31 55.47 27.98
N SER A 543 -19.83 54.33 27.51
CA SER A 543 -19.60 53.03 28.15
C SER A 543 -18.17 52.55 27.86
N PRO A 544 -17.52 51.84 28.80
CA PRO A 544 -16.19 51.28 28.58
C PRO A 544 -16.15 50.36 27.34
N VAL A 545 -15.05 50.44 26.61
CA VAL A 545 -14.77 49.56 25.46
C VAL A 545 -14.18 48.27 25.98
N THR A 546 -14.74 47.12 25.59
CA THR A 546 -14.15 45.81 25.89
C THR A 546 -13.59 45.21 24.62
N VAL A 547 -12.27 44.94 24.61
CA VAL A 547 -11.58 44.32 23.48
C VAL A 547 -11.20 42.91 23.87
N THR A 548 -11.64 41.91 23.12
CA THR A 548 -11.22 40.52 23.25
C THR A 548 -10.23 40.18 22.17
N LEU A 549 -9.01 39.85 22.58
CA LEU A 549 -7.91 39.48 21.72
C LEU A 549 -7.82 37.95 21.64
N LYS A 550 -7.42 37.46 20.47
CA LYS A 550 -7.20 36.05 20.22
C LYS A 550 -5.87 35.83 19.51
N ASN A 551 -5.04 34.97 20.10
CA ASN A 551 -3.84 34.47 19.46
C ASN A 551 -4.17 33.37 18.45
N LEU A 552 -3.20 33.07 17.57
CA LEU A 552 -3.31 31.97 16.62
C LEU A 552 -3.42 30.60 17.33
N ASP A 553 -2.78 30.46 18.50
CA ASP A 553 -2.87 29.29 19.40
C ASP A 553 -4.24 29.13 20.08
N GLY A 554 -5.18 30.03 19.77
CA GLY A 554 -6.56 30.07 20.26
C GLY A 554 -6.73 30.60 21.68
N SER A 555 -5.64 30.94 22.40
CA SER A 555 -5.77 31.65 23.67
C SER A 555 -6.45 33.00 23.46
N GLN A 556 -7.25 33.40 24.45
CA GLN A 556 -7.99 34.65 24.44
C GLN A 556 -7.79 35.40 25.75
N ALA A 557 -7.70 36.72 25.66
CA ALA A 557 -7.73 37.60 26.82
C ALA A 557 -8.49 38.87 26.46
N SER A 558 -9.24 39.40 27.43
CA SER A 558 -10.01 40.63 27.27
C SER A 558 -9.40 41.74 28.10
N LEU A 559 -9.50 42.96 27.59
CA LEU A 559 -9.15 44.17 28.33
C LEU A 559 -10.28 45.19 28.22
N VAL A 560 -10.43 46.01 29.26
CA VAL A 560 -11.43 47.08 29.32
C VAL A 560 -10.70 48.42 29.27
N ILE A 561 -11.09 49.27 28.33
CA ILE A 561 -10.62 50.66 28.22
C ILE A 561 -11.77 51.58 28.61
N ASN A 562 -11.52 52.43 29.59
CA ASN A 562 -12.54 53.34 30.08
C ASN A 562 -12.72 54.53 29.12
N VAL A 563 -13.96 54.96 28.96
CA VAL A 563 -14.30 56.20 28.26
C VAL A 563 -14.71 57.20 29.33
N PRO A 564 -13.92 58.25 29.61
CA PRO A 564 -14.29 59.27 30.58
C PRO A 564 -15.63 59.89 30.22
N SER A 565 -16.50 60.07 31.22
CA SER A 565 -17.77 60.78 31.09
C SER A 565 -18.04 61.60 32.33
N ILE A 566 -18.84 62.66 32.19
CA ILE A 566 -19.18 63.54 33.31
C ILE A 566 -19.96 62.74 34.37
N THR A 567 -19.49 62.77 35.62
CA THR A 567 -20.14 62.10 36.76
C THR A 567 -20.18 63.01 37.98
N GLY A 568 -21.09 62.73 38.93
CA GLY A 568 -21.17 63.44 40.21
C GLY A 568 -21.55 64.92 40.10
N LEU A 569 -22.29 65.31 39.06
CA LEU A 569 -22.65 66.70 38.81
C LEU A 569 -23.57 67.24 39.91
N THR A 570 -23.07 68.21 40.67
CA THR A 570 -23.84 69.00 41.64
C THR A 570 -23.72 70.48 41.29
N GLY A 571 -24.82 71.22 41.46
CA GLY A 571 -24.86 72.66 41.24
C GLY A 571 -25.24 73.36 42.54
N THR A 572 -24.51 74.42 42.90
CA THR A 572 -24.88 75.31 43.99
C THR A 572 -24.71 76.76 43.54
N PRO A 573 -25.68 77.66 43.81
CA PRO A 573 -25.48 79.08 43.61
C PRO A 573 -24.44 79.62 44.59
N ASN A 574 -23.68 80.61 44.18
CA ASN A 574 -22.76 81.33 45.06
C ASN A 574 -22.90 82.86 44.85
N PRO A 575 -23.59 83.60 45.75
CA PRO A 575 -24.17 83.17 47.03
C PRO A 575 -25.54 82.44 46.88
N PRO A 576 -25.97 81.64 47.88
CA PRO A 576 -27.14 80.77 47.81
C PRO A 576 -28.46 81.53 48.08
N VAL A 577 -28.71 82.63 47.36
CA VAL A 577 -29.89 83.47 47.55
C VAL A 577 -30.57 83.76 46.23
N HIS A 578 -31.89 83.58 46.16
CA HIS A 578 -32.68 83.82 44.96
C HIS A 578 -32.85 85.35 44.73
N SER A 579 -32.45 85.85 43.56
CA SER A 579 -32.60 87.26 43.17
C SER A 579 -32.87 87.36 41.66
N SER A 580 -33.53 88.42 41.21
CA SER A 580 -33.71 88.73 39.78
C SER A 580 -32.48 89.36 39.13
N SER A 581 -31.33 89.33 39.80
CA SER A 581 -30.04 89.83 39.31
C SER A 581 -29.15 88.69 38.85
N SER A 582 -28.18 88.98 37.98
CA SER A 582 -27.22 87.97 37.53
C SER A 582 -26.37 87.45 38.69
N GLN A 583 -26.34 86.14 38.87
CA GLN A 583 -25.61 85.47 39.95
C GLN A 583 -24.51 84.58 39.42
N SER A 584 -23.46 84.39 40.23
CA SER A 584 -22.42 83.40 39.96
C SER A 584 -22.86 82.02 40.43
N TRP A 585 -22.63 81.03 39.59
CA TRP A 585 -22.94 79.63 39.82
C TRP A 585 -21.67 78.81 39.79
N THR A 586 -21.62 77.80 40.64
CA THR A 586 -20.55 76.80 40.63
C THR A 586 -21.18 75.43 40.44
N VAL A 587 -20.63 74.67 39.49
CA VAL A 587 -20.90 73.23 39.37
C VAL A 587 -19.64 72.45 39.64
N THR A 588 -19.80 71.38 40.41
CA THR A 588 -18.72 70.43 40.71
C THR A 588 -19.09 69.06 40.17
N GLY A 589 -18.08 68.29 39.79
CA GLY A 589 -18.24 66.96 39.21
C GLY A 589 -16.88 66.33 38.91
N ALA A 590 -16.83 65.42 37.94
CA ALA A 590 -15.60 64.86 37.40
C ALA A 590 -15.64 64.83 35.86
N ASN A 591 -14.46 64.80 35.24
CA ASN A 591 -14.26 64.72 33.79
C ASN A 591 -14.85 65.88 32.98
N PHE A 592 -14.97 67.08 33.55
CA PHE A 592 -15.22 68.27 32.73
C PHE A 592 -14.05 68.54 31.79
N GLN A 593 -14.35 69.02 30.59
CA GLN A 593 -13.36 69.45 29.62
C GLN A 593 -13.42 70.95 29.38
N SER A 594 -12.28 71.54 29.01
CA SER A 594 -12.22 72.94 28.58
C SER A 594 -13.13 73.16 27.38
N GLY A 595 -13.99 74.18 27.42
CA GLY A 595 -14.99 74.44 26.38
C GLY A 595 -16.34 73.73 26.62
N ALA A 596 -16.55 73.11 27.79
CA ALA A 596 -17.86 72.59 28.17
C ALA A 596 -18.92 73.70 28.21
N THR A 597 -20.14 73.35 27.81
CA THR A 597 -21.31 74.24 27.83
C THR A 597 -22.20 73.89 29.01
N VAL A 598 -22.92 74.89 29.52
CA VAL A 598 -23.81 74.74 30.67
C VAL A 598 -25.19 75.26 30.31
N VAL A 599 -26.22 74.46 30.59
CA VAL A 599 -27.62 74.86 30.54
C VAL A 599 -28.18 74.75 31.95
N ILE A 600 -28.79 75.81 32.46
CA ILE A 600 -29.54 75.76 33.71
C ILE A 600 -31.02 76.02 33.42
N LYS A 601 -31.89 75.21 34.02
CA LYS A 601 -33.33 75.39 33.98
C LYS A 601 -33.85 75.76 35.36
N GLU A 602 -34.68 76.79 35.41
CA GLU A 602 -35.53 77.12 36.56
C GLU A 602 -36.91 76.51 36.30
N ASN A 603 -37.29 75.55 37.13
CA ASN A 603 -38.37 74.61 36.91
C ASN A 603 -38.23 73.90 35.55
N THR A 604 -38.87 74.41 34.51
CA THR A 604 -38.82 73.88 33.14
C THR A 604 -38.23 74.86 32.14
N VAL A 605 -37.97 76.12 32.54
CA VAL A 605 -37.56 77.21 31.66
C VAL A 605 -36.04 77.37 31.69
N ALA A 606 -35.41 77.41 30.52
CA ALA A 606 -33.97 77.64 30.40
C ALA A 606 -33.63 79.11 30.70
N LEU A 607 -32.62 79.33 31.54
CA LEU A 607 -32.11 80.67 31.84
C LEU A 607 -31.00 81.08 30.86
N PRO A 608 -30.83 82.38 30.60
CA PRO A 608 -29.65 82.87 29.90
C PRO A 608 -28.39 82.60 30.74
N VAL A 609 -27.39 81.96 30.14
CA VAL A 609 -26.09 81.66 30.75
C VAL A 609 -25.01 82.47 30.06
N SER A 610 -24.10 83.07 30.84
CA SER A 610 -22.92 83.79 30.36
C SER A 610 -21.69 83.47 31.21
N ASN A 611 -20.50 83.89 30.76
CA ASN A 611 -19.24 83.75 31.50
C ASN A 611 -18.94 82.31 31.99
N VAL A 612 -19.16 81.31 31.16
CA VAL A 612 -18.80 79.92 31.48
C VAL A 612 -17.27 79.80 31.51
N VAL A 613 -16.72 79.52 32.68
CA VAL A 613 -15.29 79.38 32.94
C VAL A 613 -15.00 77.96 33.39
N PHE A 614 -14.20 77.24 32.60
CA PHE A 614 -13.60 75.98 33.00
C PHE A 614 -12.46 76.25 33.99
N VAL A 615 -12.60 75.78 35.23
CA VAL A 615 -11.57 75.97 36.26
C VAL A 615 -10.62 74.77 36.27
N ASN A 616 -11.18 73.56 36.34
CA ASN A 616 -10.47 72.28 36.21
C ASN A 616 -11.47 71.16 35.89
N SER A 617 -10.99 69.93 35.74
CA SER A 617 -11.83 68.76 35.40
C SER A 617 -12.92 68.43 36.42
N GLY A 618 -12.90 69.04 37.61
CA GLY A 618 -13.92 68.87 38.63
C GLY A 618 -14.76 70.11 38.93
N LYS A 619 -14.52 71.25 38.26
CA LYS A 619 -15.22 72.51 38.54
C LYS A 619 -15.39 73.41 37.32
N ILE A 620 -16.63 73.89 37.13
CA ILE A 620 -16.98 74.98 36.19
C ILE A 620 -17.72 76.07 36.97
N THR A 621 -17.48 77.33 36.63
CA THR A 621 -18.25 78.47 37.13
C THR A 621 -18.94 79.19 35.98
N PHE A 622 -20.12 79.76 36.19
CA PHE A 622 -20.84 80.52 35.16
C PHE A 622 -21.74 81.59 35.79
N THR A 623 -22.34 82.45 34.98
CA THR A 623 -23.32 83.44 35.41
C THR A 623 -24.69 83.12 34.81
N ALA A 624 -25.75 83.20 35.62
CA ALA A 624 -27.13 83.07 35.16
C ALA A 624 -28.07 83.96 35.97
N THR A 625 -29.16 84.40 35.35
CA THR A 625 -30.16 85.30 35.96
C THR A 625 -31.48 84.55 36.15
N PRO A 626 -31.93 84.30 37.40
CA PRO A 626 -33.26 83.73 37.68
C PRO A 626 -34.41 84.61 37.16
N GLN A 627 -35.55 83.99 36.81
CA GLN A 627 -36.71 84.68 36.20
C GLN A 627 -37.61 85.40 37.20
N SER A 628 -37.56 85.03 38.47
CA SER A 628 -38.48 85.48 39.52
C SER A 628 -37.70 85.80 40.80
N ASN A 629 -38.35 86.48 41.74
CA ASN A 629 -37.85 86.74 43.10
C ASN A 629 -38.84 86.26 44.19
N THR A 630 -39.79 85.37 43.84
CA THR A 630 -40.83 84.89 44.77
C THR A 630 -40.98 83.37 44.77
N GLY A 631 -41.14 82.77 45.96
CA GLY A 631 -41.44 81.35 46.15
C GLY A 631 -40.26 80.38 45.94
N ASN A 632 -40.40 79.15 46.42
CA ASN A 632 -39.40 78.09 46.19
C ASN A 632 -39.26 77.78 44.69
N ARG A 633 -38.03 77.63 44.23
CA ARG A 633 -37.71 77.37 42.81
C ARG A 633 -36.77 76.18 42.67
N ASN A 634 -37.09 75.32 41.71
CA ASN A 634 -36.32 74.13 41.42
C ASN A 634 -35.32 74.41 40.30
N PHE A 635 -34.08 73.99 40.48
CA PHE A 635 -33.04 74.17 39.48
C PHE A 635 -32.46 72.83 39.07
N VAL A 636 -32.18 72.74 37.78
CA VAL A 636 -31.50 71.60 37.16
C VAL A 636 -30.42 72.15 36.25
N VAL A 637 -29.19 71.69 36.44
CA VAL A 637 -28.05 72.06 35.60
C VAL A 637 -27.65 70.88 34.73
N THR A 638 -27.51 71.12 33.43
CA THR A 638 -26.96 70.17 32.47
C THR A 638 -25.62 70.71 31.96
N VAL A 639 -24.57 69.88 32.05
CA VAL A 639 -23.25 70.19 31.50
C VAL A 639 -22.98 69.25 30.33
N THR A 640 -22.48 69.80 29.23
CA THR A 640 -22.10 69.06 28.03
C THR A 640 -20.65 69.37 27.68
N ASN A 641 -19.79 68.35 27.66
CA ASN A 641 -18.42 68.49 27.17
C ASN A 641 -18.41 68.74 25.65
N PRO A 642 -17.41 69.46 25.12
CA PRO A 642 -17.30 69.72 23.70
C PRO A 642 -17.04 68.44 22.89
N ALA A 643 -17.21 68.53 21.57
CA ALA A 643 -16.85 67.46 20.65
C ALA A 643 -15.33 67.18 20.69
N PRO A 644 -14.88 65.93 20.49
CA PRO A 644 -15.67 64.74 20.15
C PRO A 644 -16.27 63.98 21.36
N ASP A 645 -15.89 64.32 22.60
CA ASP A 645 -16.41 63.68 23.83
C ASP A 645 -17.94 63.75 23.91
N ASN A 646 -18.53 64.94 23.80
CA ASN A 646 -19.99 65.12 23.84
C ASN A 646 -20.71 64.38 24.99
N SER A 647 -20.02 64.08 26.09
CA SER A 647 -20.66 63.52 27.29
C SER A 647 -21.51 64.58 27.96
N VAL A 648 -22.67 64.15 28.45
CA VAL A 648 -23.69 65.01 29.06
C VAL A 648 -24.02 64.47 30.43
N ALA A 649 -24.04 65.34 31.44
CA ALA A 649 -24.60 65.03 32.74
C ALA A 649 -25.61 66.09 33.16
N THR A 650 -26.64 65.65 33.89
CA THR A 650 -27.66 66.51 34.47
C THR A 650 -27.66 66.32 35.97
N SER A 651 -27.63 67.43 36.72
CA SER A 651 -27.65 67.40 38.18
C SER A 651 -29.00 66.87 38.68
N SER A 652 -29.03 66.40 39.93
CA SER A 652 -30.31 66.29 40.64
C SER A 652 -30.99 67.66 40.74
N THR A 653 -32.31 67.67 40.82
CA THR A 653 -33.07 68.89 41.11
C THR A 653 -32.72 69.38 42.52
N PHE A 654 -32.38 70.65 42.65
CA PHE A 654 -32.21 71.29 43.95
C PHE A 654 -33.12 72.50 44.06
N THR A 655 -33.71 72.69 45.24
CA THR A 655 -34.66 73.77 45.51
C THR A 655 -33.97 74.89 46.25
N ILE A 656 -34.12 76.12 45.74
CA ILE A 656 -33.67 77.33 46.43
C ILE A 656 -34.93 78.00 46.99
N SER A 657 -34.92 78.24 48.29
CA SER A 657 -35.93 79.06 48.96
C SER A 657 -35.52 80.53 48.92
N VAL A 658 -36.50 81.42 48.76
CA VAL A 658 -36.30 82.86 48.98
C VAL A 658 -36.07 83.06 50.48
N ALA A 659 -35.06 83.85 50.84
CA ALA A 659 -34.83 84.26 52.23
C ALA A 659 -35.88 85.27 52.68
#